data_AF-A0A212INL5-F1
#
_entry.id   AF-A0A212INL5-F1
#
_cell.length_a   1.000
_cell.length_b   1.000
_cell.length_c   1.000
_cell.angle_alpha   90.00
_cell.angle_beta   90.00
_cell.angle_gamma   90.00
#
_symmetry.space_group_name_H-M   'P 1'
#
loop_
_entity.id
_entity.type
_entity.pdbx_description
1 polymer ?
#
loop_
_entity_poly.entity_id
_entity_poly.type
_entity_poly.pdbx_seq_one_letter_code
_entity_poly.pdbx_strand_id
1 'polypeptide(L)'
;MNAIYNIVWSTARNMFVVAGEFSRGNNGLRNSIKITGLATLISTAAVNAAELGPQNGASIILSDNEVVTASGQTNTTGVESITTGGDGLQIEGKATINVSGETLSTGVSLDNGTKNDLGTNTEVHVADTDGTQNSSKNTTGILISANNPGTEVTASGINIDVSGKNNVYGFKNIGKDSNVDLGSGSSITAITETDYSIGGIGDARGVYLLGGSGTFTMDNGFIHATSKDNTAWGIQSTGNAKIDLGKNSQVVVEGNNIVTGIEIGTDGVLDADQLTITATGLATDYGSVTGLKLGKNNHVDLGNNSRVTINGTSDLAEGISVMGPDATLIANNMDINISTTLDCRTGGCTTRGIAINEAGSRIDLGSGSTISITGFYDGAGVTINPAAKGSEFIADNLTIDVTGSQVNAISMNTGFMDLGQNSIISAAGEATTLWVTGGEFHADALIVNTAQSVGIIAQGGDVMIGAGSVVDGRSSARSGSATSGIAAASGSTLDFKGDADNRNVIYAIDGYGVSSQFYGATVNIANTDIIMSGQNNPYGLWAIGSNNLNRPGIINGENLTIDVTASGENGYGAVVQQGGAISLIGDTTIKTQDGVAIFVPVVTDSAGNLLPGGTVTGSGVMDITGNIISAGEGSISLDMASGSRFVGETFVNTEPTVDSSLNLSLAEQTQWTITGDSSLTQLNNAGDIVFDTPSHDGQFKTLTINGNYHGDNSNLYLNTQLGDDNSPTDKVIITGDTSGSTTLYVNNIGGEGALTTKGIEVIDVGGQSDGVFTQGNQVQTGLYEYRLYEDGGDWYLRSQAVPPIDPDDGDDVTPVDPDDGDDVTY
;
A
#
# COMPACT_ATOMS: atom_id res chain seq x y z
N MET A 1 -23.89 -36.52 67.77
CA MET A 1 -23.04 -35.74 66.85
C MET A 1 -21.67 -36.37 66.89
N ASN A 2 -21.29 -37.08 65.83
CA ASN A 2 -20.02 -37.78 65.74
C ASN A 2 -18.94 -36.75 65.37
N ALA A 3 -18.03 -36.44 66.29
CA ALA A 3 -16.85 -35.64 65.99
C ALA A 3 -15.83 -36.52 65.29
N ILE A 4 -15.46 -36.17 64.06
CA ILE A 4 -14.39 -36.81 63.30
C ILE A 4 -13.09 -36.09 63.68
N TYR A 5 -12.11 -36.83 64.17
CA TYR A 5 -10.78 -36.30 64.53
C TYR A 5 -9.76 -36.71 63.46
N ASN A 6 -8.99 -35.76 62.94
CA ASN A 6 -7.86 -36.06 62.06
C ASN A 6 -6.60 -36.31 62.90
N ILE A 7 -6.00 -37.48 62.70
CA ILE A 7 -4.73 -37.88 63.30
C ILE A 7 -3.65 -37.61 62.27
N VAL A 8 -2.73 -36.67 62.57
CA VAL A 8 -1.67 -36.26 61.66
C VAL A 8 -0.31 -36.60 62.27
N TRP A 9 0.61 -37.12 61.45
CA TRP A 9 1.98 -37.38 61.89
C TRP A 9 2.78 -36.08 61.97
N SER A 10 3.31 -35.75 63.16
CA SER A 10 4.18 -34.59 63.34
C SER A 10 5.65 -35.02 63.23
N THR A 11 6.31 -34.65 62.13
CA THR A 11 7.75 -34.86 61.93
C THR A 11 8.60 -34.11 62.97
N ALA A 12 8.15 -32.93 63.41
CA ALA A 12 8.82 -32.15 64.46
C ALA A 12 8.78 -32.80 65.85
N ARG A 13 7.79 -33.66 66.13
CA ARG A 13 7.61 -34.32 67.43
C ARG A 13 7.76 -35.83 67.40
N ASN A 14 7.97 -36.41 66.21
CA ASN A 14 8.05 -37.85 65.96
C ASN A 14 6.88 -38.65 66.57
N MET A 15 5.66 -38.10 66.50
CA MET A 15 4.45 -38.75 67.04
C MET A 15 3.17 -38.30 66.30
N PHE A 16 2.11 -39.11 66.42
CA PHE A 16 0.77 -38.76 65.95
C PHE A 16 0.09 -37.75 66.89
N VAL A 17 -0.48 -36.69 66.33
CA VAL A 17 -1.14 -35.61 67.08
C VAL A 17 -2.57 -35.42 66.58
N VAL A 18 -3.50 -35.14 67.49
CA VAL A 18 -4.90 -34.86 67.19
C VAL A 18 -5.05 -33.35 66.98
N ALA A 19 -5.42 -32.92 65.77
CA ALA A 19 -5.67 -31.52 65.47
C ALA A 19 -7.18 -31.20 65.54
N GLY A 20 -7.54 -30.10 66.21
CA GLY A 20 -8.90 -29.55 66.20
C GLY A 20 -9.09 -28.55 65.06
N GLU A 21 -10.27 -28.55 64.45
CA GLU A 21 -10.64 -27.88 63.18
C GLU A 21 -10.54 -26.33 63.17
N PHE A 22 -10.10 -25.68 64.26
CA PHE A 22 -10.00 -24.21 64.39
C PHE A 22 -8.65 -23.71 64.93
N SER A 23 -7.59 -24.50 64.82
CA SER A 23 -6.24 -24.11 65.27
C SER A 23 -5.60 -23.08 64.32
N ARG A 24 -5.74 -21.79 64.62
CA ARG A 24 -4.88 -20.72 64.08
C ARG A 24 -3.47 -20.87 64.66
N GLY A 25 -2.53 -21.38 63.87
CA GLY A 25 -1.13 -21.56 64.28
C GLY A 25 -0.38 -20.23 64.29
N ASN A 26 -0.08 -19.71 65.48
CA ASN A 26 0.89 -18.63 65.65
C ASN A 26 2.29 -19.27 65.75
N ASN A 27 3.06 -19.28 64.65
CA ASN A 27 4.38 -19.93 64.57
C ASN A 27 5.56 -18.99 64.90
N GLY A 28 5.32 -17.91 65.66
CA GLY A 28 6.40 -17.11 66.25
C GLY A 28 7.02 -17.76 67.49
N LEU A 29 7.71 -18.90 67.37
CA LEU A 29 8.45 -19.49 68.48
C LEU A 29 9.89 -18.98 68.51
N ARG A 30 10.13 -17.99 69.38
CA ARG A 30 11.45 -17.53 69.83
C ARG A 30 12.29 -18.70 70.32
N ASN A 31 13.34 -19.06 69.57
CA ASN A 31 14.41 -19.93 70.06
C ASN A 31 15.31 -19.15 71.03
N SER A 32 15.05 -19.27 72.33
CA SER A 32 16.04 -18.94 73.37
C SER A 32 16.45 -20.22 74.09
N ILE A 33 17.51 -20.88 73.60
CA ILE A 33 18.26 -21.85 74.41
C ILE A 33 19.21 -21.05 75.30
N LYS A 34 18.90 -20.99 76.61
CA LYS A 34 19.80 -20.44 77.62
C LYS A 34 21.01 -21.38 77.79
N ILE A 35 22.19 -20.93 77.38
CA ILE A 35 23.46 -21.33 78.00
C ILE A 35 24.01 -20.10 78.72
N THR A 36 24.28 -20.29 80.01
CA THR A 36 24.72 -19.29 80.99
C THR A 36 26.10 -18.71 80.62
N GLY A 37 26.20 -17.39 80.50
CA GLY A 37 27.47 -16.66 80.37
C GLY A 37 27.27 -15.15 80.46
N LEU A 38 27.81 -14.54 81.51
CA LEU A 38 27.79 -13.11 81.85
C LEU A 38 28.55 -12.27 80.80
N ALA A 39 27.93 -11.24 80.21
CA ALA A 39 28.45 -9.85 80.10
C ALA A 39 27.58 -8.97 79.18
N THR A 40 27.17 -7.83 79.72
CA THR A 40 26.52 -6.67 79.11
C THR A 40 27.31 -6.02 77.98
N LEU A 41 26.62 -5.63 76.88
CA LEU A 41 26.77 -4.33 76.20
C LEU A 41 25.68 -4.16 75.12
N ILE A 42 24.88 -3.09 75.26
CA ILE A 42 23.88 -2.64 74.30
C ILE A 42 24.57 -1.61 73.39
N SER A 43 24.62 -1.86 72.08
CA SER A 43 24.55 -0.81 71.04
C SER A 43 24.37 -1.43 69.65
N THR A 44 23.23 -1.09 69.02
CA THR A 44 22.93 -1.14 67.57
C THR A 44 23.13 -2.49 66.88
N ALA A 45 22.25 -3.45 67.18
CA ALA A 45 21.98 -4.54 66.24
C ALA A 45 20.92 -4.04 65.25
N ALA A 46 21.28 -3.99 63.96
CA ALA A 46 20.27 -4.13 62.92
C ALA A 46 19.44 -5.37 63.27
N VAL A 47 18.12 -5.20 63.38
CA VAL A 47 17.22 -6.33 63.56
C VAL A 47 17.32 -7.11 62.25
N ASN A 48 18.16 -8.14 62.21
CA ASN A 48 18.17 -9.08 61.11
C ASN A 48 16.75 -9.65 61.00
N ALA A 49 16.11 -9.47 59.85
CA ALA A 49 14.91 -10.21 59.51
C ALA A 49 15.21 -11.70 59.79
N ALA A 50 14.36 -12.36 60.56
CA ALA A 50 14.56 -13.76 60.86
C ALA A 50 14.34 -14.54 59.55
N GLU A 51 15.38 -15.24 59.09
CA GLU A 51 15.22 -16.18 57.97
C GLU A 51 14.26 -17.28 58.38
N LEU A 52 13.14 -17.37 57.67
CA LEU A 52 12.18 -18.44 57.77
C LEU A 52 12.56 -19.50 56.72
N GLY A 53 12.59 -20.77 57.13
CA GLY A 53 12.72 -21.87 56.17
C GLY A 53 11.51 -21.95 55.24
N PRO A 54 11.41 -22.96 54.35
CA PRO A 54 10.25 -23.12 53.50
C PRO A 54 8.95 -23.13 54.31
N GLN A 55 7.95 -22.40 53.84
CA GLN A 55 6.65 -22.26 54.52
C GLN A 55 5.61 -23.13 53.82
N ASN A 56 4.80 -23.86 54.60
CA ASN A 56 3.70 -24.66 54.08
C ASN A 56 2.50 -24.62 55.03
N GLY A 57 1.30 -24.40 54.49
CA GLY A 57 0.05 -24.53 55.23
C GLY A 57 -1.18 -23.95 54.51
N ALA A 58 -2.34 -24.16 55.15
CA ALA A 58 -3.63 -23.62 54.74
C ALA A 58 -3.77 -22.09 54.98
N SER A 59 -3.12 -21.58 56.04
CA SER A 59 -2.93 -20.14 56.29
C SER A 59 -1.46 -19.89 56.57
N ILE A 60 -0.82 -19.03 55.79
CA ILE A 60 0.58 -18.60 55.94
C ILE A 60 0.56 -17.08 56.05
N ILE A 61 1.13 -16.53 57.14
CA ILE A 61 1.25 -15.08 57.33
C ILE A 61 2.74 -14.75 57.32
N LEU A 62 3.14 -13.83 56.44
CA LEU A 62 4.48 -13.25 56.45
C LEU A 62 4.41 -11.78 56.87
N SER A 63 5.23 -11.40 57.84
CA SER A 63 5.31 -10.02 58.34
C SER A 63 6.17 -9.13 57.42
N ASP A 64 6.04 -7.81 57.57
CA ASP A 64 6.83 -6.85 56.78
C ASP A 64 8.34 -7.08 56.94
N ASN A 65 9.03 -7.10 55.80
CA ASN A 65 10.45 -7.40 55.60
C ASN A 65 10.89 -8.81 56.03
N GLU A 66 9.98 -9.79 56.09
CA GLU A 66 10.39 -11.19 56.31
C GLU A 66 11.12 -11.78 55.10
N VAL A 67 12.08 -12.66 55.39
CA VAL A 67 12.88 -13.36 54.39
C VAL A 67 12.63 -14.86 54.51
N VAL A 68 12.10 -15.47 53.44
CA VAL A 68 11.93 -16.92 53.31
C VAL A 68 13.05 -17.45 52.43
N THR A 69 13.84 -18.39 52.94
CA THR A 69 14.93 -19.02 52.17
C THR A 69 14.71 -20.52 52.10
N ALA A 70 14.64 -21.07 50.89
CA ALA A 70 14.53 -22.50 50.64
C ALA A 70 15.64 -22.98 49.70
N SER A 71 16.40 -23.98 50.15
CA SER A 71 17.45 -24.61 49.34
C SER A 71 17.32 -26.13 49.36
N GLY A 72 17.43 -26.79 48.20
CA GLY A 72 17.29 -28.24 48.12
C GLY A 72 17.63 -28.80 46.74
N GLN A 73 17.79 -30.12 46.64
CA GLN A 73 18.14 -30.77 45.37
C GLN A 73 16.95 -30.86 44.42
N THR A 74 15.78 -31.32 44.88
CA THR A 74 14.62 -31.52 44.01
C THR A 74 13.34 -31.00 44.66
N ASN A 75 12.44 -30.43 43.85
CA ASN A 75 11.11 -29.94 44.25
C ASN A 75 11.17 -28.94 45.42
N THR A 76 12.13 -28.00 45.34
CA THR A 76 12.34 -26.99 46.38
C THR A 76 11.30 -25.88 46.23
N THR A 77 10.39 -25.75 47.20
CA THR A 77 9.38 -24.69 47.21
C THR A 77 9.62 -23.72 48.37
N GLY A 78 9.61 -22.42 48.09
CA GLY A 78 9.76 -21.37 49.11
C GLY A 78 8.52 -21.27 50.00
N VAL A 79 7.37 -21.01 49.37
CA VAL A 79 6.06 -20.92 50.04
C VAL A 79 5.05 -21.81 49.33
N GLU A 80 4.40 -22.71 50.06
CA GLU A 80 3.45 -23.68 49.54
C GLU A 80 2.09 -23.57 50.25
N SER A 81 1.10 -22.99 49.58
CA SER A 81 -0.29 -22.92 50.05
C SER A 81 -1.22 -23.68 49.12
N ILE A 82 -1.21 -25.01 49.26
CA ILE A 82 -1.98 -25.95 48.42
C ILE A 82 -3.09 -26.69 49.19
N THR A 83 -3.17 -26.47 50.50
CA THR A 83 -4.21 -27.09 51.33
C THR A 83 -5.46 -26.23 51.24
N THR A 84 -6.60 -26.83 50.89
CA THR A 84 -7.88 -26.12 50.84
C THR A 84 -8.39 -25.70 52.21
N GLY A 85 -9.09 -24.58 52.24
CA GLY A 85 -9.53 -23.93 53.48
C GLY A 85 -8.43 -23.08 54.12
N GLY A 86 -8.81 -22.21 55.05
CA GLY A 86 -7.90 -21.21 55.64
C GLY A 86 -7.90 -19.87 54.89
N ASP A 87 -6.92 -19.03 55.23
CA ASP A 87 -6.78 -17.66 54.73
C ASP A 87 -5.73 -17.56 53.60
N GLY A 88 -5.17 -18.69 53.15
CA GLY A 88 -4.12 -18.70 52.11
C GLY A 88 -2.81 -18.04 52.56
N LEU A 89 -2.02 -17.56 51.61
CA LEU A 89 -0.83 -16.74 51.86
C LEU A 89 -1.23 -15.27 52.04
N GLN A 90 -0.82 -14.66 53.15
CA GLN A 90 -1.06 -13.25 53.47
C GLN A 90 0.27 -12.58 53.85
N ILE A 91 0.76 -11.65 53.04
CA ILE A 91 2.00 -10.91 53.28
C ILE A 91 1.67 -9.48 53.74
N GLU A 92 2.00 -9.16 54.98
CA GLU A 92 1.80 -7.83 55.57
C GLU A 92 2.93 -6.89 55.11
N GLY A 93 2.80 -6.25 53.95
CA GLY A 93 3.82 -5.34 53.41
C GLY A 93 4.74 -6.04 52.41
N LYS A 94 6.05 -5.99 52.61
CA LYS A 94 7.05 -6.62 51.73
C LYS A 94 7.57 -7.93 52.32
N ALA A 95 7.74 -8.95 51.49
CA ALA A 95 8.60 -10.10 51.82
C ALA A 95 9.68 -10.33 50.75
N THR A 96 10.72 -11.09 51.11
CA THR A 96 11.71 -11.60 50.15
C THR A 96 11.71 -13.13 50.21
N ILE A 97 11.40 -13.79 49.09
CA ILE A 97 11.34 -15.25 48.97
C ILE A 97 12.48 -15.70 48.06
N ASN A 98 13.51 -16.32 48.62
CA ASN A 98 14.68 -16.82 47.92
C ASN A 98 14.63 -18.34 47.82
N VAL A 99 14.63 -18.88 46.61
CA VAL A 99 14.63 -20.31 46.34
C VAL A 99 15.81 -20.68 45.46
N SER A 100 16.67 -21.57 45.94
CA SER A 100 17.79 -22.12 45.17
C SER A 100 17.73 -23.64 45.15
N GLY A 101 17.51 -24.26 43.99
CA GLY A 101 17.49 -25.72 43.92
C GLY A 101 17.97 -26.28 42.60
N GLU A 102 18.27 -27.58 42.54
CA GLU A 102 18.77 -28.21 41.31
C GLU A 102 17.58 -28.51 40.35
N THR A 103 16.41 -28.94 40.81
CA THR A 103 15.32 -29.29 39.88
C THR A 103 13.95 -28.98 40.44
N LEU A 104 13.01 -28.58 39.57
CA LEU A 104 11.60 -28.35 39.94
C LEU A 104 11.42 -27.28 41.04
N SER A 105 12.27 -26.25 41.04
CA SER A 105 12.24 -25.19 42.04
C SER A 105 11.07 -24.24 41.81
N THR A 106 10.33 -23.93 42.87
CA THR A 106 9.17 -23.02 42.83
C THR A 106 9.27 -21.95 43.93
N GLY A 107 9.12 -20.68 43.60
CA GLY A 107 9.09 -19.60 44.59
C GLY A 107 7.86 -19.71 45.49
N VAL A 108 6.69 -19.53 44.88
CA VAL A 108 5.38 -19.63 45.53
C VAL A 108 4.49 -20.62 44.77
N SER A 109 3.95 -21.61 45.46
CA SER A 109 3.00 -22.59 44.91
C SER A 109 1.64 -22.44 45.58
N LEU A 110 0.61 -22.17 44.79
CA LEU A 110 -0.76 -21.89 45.23
C LEU A 110 -1.73 -22.90 44.58
N ASP A 111 -2.62 -23.46 45.38
CA ASP A 111 -3.68 -24.37 44.91
C ASP A 111 -4.75 -24.52 45.99
N ASN A 112 -5.17 -23.41 46.61
CA ASN A 112 -5.99 -23.45 47.82
C ASN A 112 -7.45 -23.01 47.61
N GLY A 113 -7.79 -22.50 46.41
CA GLY A 113 -9.14 -22.03 46.09
C GLY A 113 -9.62 -20.87 46.97
N THR A 114 -8.68 -20.07 47.49
CA THR A 114 -8.94 -18.90 48.34
C THR A 114 -8.07 -17.73 47.90
N LYS A 115 -8.23 -16.57 48.54
CA LYS A 115 -7.46 -15.36 48.27
C LYS A 115 -6.08 -15.43 48.89
N ASN A 116 -5.07 -15.11 48.09
CA ASN A 116 -3.68 -15.00 48.48
C ASN A 116 -3.21 -13.56 48.23
N ASP A 117 -2.85 -12.85 49.29
CA ASP A 117 -2.31 -11.50 49.21
C ASP A 117 -0.78 -11.57 49.34
N LEU A 118 -0.07 -11.29 48.25
CA LEU A 118 1.38 -11.29 48.20
C LEU A 118 1.97 -9.92 48.59
N GLY A 119 1.13 -8.98 49.03
CA GLY A 119 1.55 -7.71 49.58
C GLY A 119 2.11 -6.75 48.54
N THR A 120 2.92 -5.80 49.02
CA THR A 120 3.47 -4.69 48.22
C THR A 120 4.99 -4.78 48.13
N ASN A 121 5.54 -4.68 46.93
CA ASN A 121 7.00 -4.73 46.68
C ASN A 121 7.68 -6.02 47.15
N THR A 122 6.91 -7.12 47.25
CA THR A 122 7.45 -8.45 47.54
C THR A 122 8.40 -8.86 46.42
N GLU A 123 9.47 -9.55 46.80
CA GLU A 123 10.47 -10.06 45.88
C GLU A 123 10.47 -11.60 45.91
N VAL A 124 10.38 -12.22 44.74
CA VAL A 124 10.44 -13.68 44.57
C VAL A 124 11.59 -14.01 43.65
N HIS A 125 12.68 -14.53 44.22
CA HIS A 125 13.91 -14.90 43.52
C HIS A 125 14.03 -16.42 43.46
N VAL A 126 14.02 -16.99 42.26
CA VAL A 126 14.13 -18.44 42.06
C VAL A 126 15.24 -18.75 41.08
N ALA A 127 16.29 -19.43 41.56
CA ALA A 127 17.42 -19.83 40.75
C ALA A 127 17.55 -21.36 40.70
N ASP A 128 17.64 -21.90 39.49
CA ASP A 128 18.04 -23.28 39.26
C ASP A 128 19.57 -23.40 39.15
N THR A 129 20.16 -24.18 40.07
CA THR A 129 21.60 -24.37 40.18
C THR A 129 22.11 -25.64 39.49
N ASP A 130 21.24 -26.45 38.89
CA ASP A 130 21.61 -27.74 38.29
C ASP A 130 22.59 -27.57 37.12
N GLY A 131 23.56 -28.48 37.07
CA GLY A 131 24.50 -28.58 35.96
C GLY A 131 23.93 -29.35 34.78
N THR A 132 22.77 -30.00 34.93
CA THR A 132 22.17 -30.93 33.97
C THR A 132 20.93 -30.35 33.28
N GLN A 133 20.91 -30.47 31.95
CA GLN A 133 19.83 -30.01 31.07
C GLN A 133 18.78 -31.14 30.89
N ASN A 134 17.50 -30.86 31.17
CA ASN A 134 16.35 -31.74 30.94
C ASN A 134 15.05 -30.92 30.80
N SER A 135 14.45 -30.94 29.61
CA SER A 135 13.21 -30.23 29.27
C SER A 135 11.96 -30.66 30.05
N SER A 136 12.02 -31.73 30.85
CA SER A 136 10.93 -32.12 31.77
C SER A 136 10.99 -31.38 33.11
N LYS A 137 12.07 -30.63 33.38
CA LYS A 137 12.26 -29.84 34.60
C LYS A 137 11.82 -28.40 34.36
N ASN A 138 11.02 -27.87 35.27
CA ASN A 138 10.53 -26.50 35.23
C ASN A 138 11.02 -25.73 36.45
N THR A 139 11.46 -24.50 36.26
CA THR A 139 11.74 -23.54 37.34
C THR A 139 10.68 -22.46 37.27
N THR A 140 9.98 -22.22 38.38
CA THR A 140 8.80 -21.34 38.39
C THR A 140 8.89 -20.31 39.50
N GLY A 141 8.64 -19.04 39.20
CA GLY A 141 8.53 -17.98 40.20
C GLY A 141 7.28 -18.19 41.03
N ILE A 142 6.12 -18.04 40.40
CA ILE A 142 4.81 -18.30 41.01
C ILE A 142 4.04 -19.33 40.18
N LEU A 143 3.51 -20.35 40.85
CA LEU A 143 2.69 -21.41 40.27
C LEU A 143 1.29 -21.40 40.90
N ILE A 144 0.25 -21.29 40.07
CA ILE A 144 -1.12 -21.65 40.45
C ILE A 144 -1.43 -23.01 39.82
N SER A 145 -1.66 -24.03 40.65
CA SER A 145 -1.92 -25.41 40.21
C SER A 145 -3.40 -25.68 39.94
N ALA A 146 -3.70 -26.83 39.34
CA ALA A 146 -5.00 -27.12 38.72
C ALA A 146 -6.02 -27.84 39.63
N ASN A 147 -5.68 -28.19 40.87
CA ASN A 147 -6.53 -29.11 41.64
C ASN A 147 -7.72 -28.41 42.28
N ASN A 148 -7.58 -27.14 42.67
CA ASN A 148 -8.58 -26.36 43.39
C ASN A 148 -8.92 -25.06 42.64
N PRO A 149 -10.08 -25.01 41.94
CA PRO A 149 -10.53 -23.81 41.22
C PRO A 149 -10.75 -22.61 42.14
N GLY A 150 -10.70 -21.39 41.57
CA GLY A 150 -11.02 -20.17 42.30
C GLY A 150 -9.90 -19.62 43.17
N THR A 151 -8.64 -20.01 42.92
CA THR A 151 -7.49 -19.41 43.61
C THR A 151 -7.34 -17.95 43.16
N GLU A 152 -7.37 -17.00 44.10
CA GLU A 152 -7.18 -15.58 43.82
C GLU A 152 -5.80 -15.11 44.31
N VAL A 153 -5.18 -14.20 43.57
CA VAL A 153 -3.86 -13.63 43.85
C VAL A 153 -3.94 -12.12 43.73
N THR A 154 -3.57 -11.41 44.79
CA THR A 154 -3.42 -9.94 44.77
C THR A 154 -2.00 -9.55 45.14
N ALA A 155 -1.41 -8.59 44.43
CA ALA A 155 -0.12 -8.00 44.74
C ALA A 155 -0.02 -6.56 44.19
N SER A 156 1.03 -5.82 44.56
CA SER A 156 1.39 -4.57 43.86
C SER A 156 2.90 -4.33 43.92
N GLY A 157 3.50 -3.92 42.80
CA GLY A 157 4.95 -3.73 42.71
C GLY A 157 5.76 -5.00 42.95
N ILE A 158 5.16 -6.19 42.80
CA ILE A 158 5.85 -7.46 43.05
C ILE A 158 6.93 -7.65 41.99
N ASN A 159 8.13 -8.06 42.41
CA ASN A 159 9.21 -8.43 41.52
C ASN A 159 9.43 -9.94 41.55
N ILE A 160 9.32 -10.60 40.40
CA ILE A 160 9.51 -12.04 40.24
C ILE A 160 10.69 -12.27 39.31
N ASP A 161 11.82 -12.70 39.84
CA ASP A 161 13.02 -12.99 39.07
C ASP A 161 13.30 -14.50 39.10
N VAL A 162 13.25 -15.11 37.92
CA VAL A 162 13.43 -16.55 37.75
C VAL A 162 14.53 -16.78 36.74
N SER A 163 15.57 -17.49 37.17
CA SER A 163 16.61 -17.97 36.27
C SER A 163 16.81 -19.47 36.40
N GLY A 164 17.14 -20.11 35.28
CA GLY A 164 17.43 -21.51 35.29
C GLY A 164 17.93 -22.04 33.97
N LYS A 165 18.40 -23.29 33.96
CA LYS A 165 18.99 -23.87 32.75
C LYS A 165 17.97 -24.58 31.86
N ASN A 166 16.81 -24.93 32.42
CA ASN A 166 15.75 -25.72 31.80
C ASN A 166 14.58 -24.83 31.35
N ASN A 167 13.34 -25.33 31.39
CA ASN A 167 12.17 -24.48 31.15
C ASN A 167 11.95 -23.54 32.33
N VAL A 168 11.82 -22.25 32.04
CA VAL A 168 11.65 -21.20 33.05
C VAL A 168 10.31 -20.51 32.87
N TYR A 169 9.58 -20.35 33.97
CA TYR A 169 8.32 -19.64 34.04
C TYR A 169 8.42 -18.55 35.11
N GLY A 170 8.24 -17.29 34.74
CA GLY A 170 8.10 -16.22 35.72
C GLY A 170 6.83 -16.42 36.54
N PHE A 171 5.71 -16.47 35.83
CA PHE A 171 4.39 -16.75 36.38
C PHE A 171 3.70 -17.85 35.58
N LYS A 172 3.22 -18.90 36.25
CA LYS A 172 2.56 -20.04 35.62
C LYS A 172 1.20 -20.28 36.26
N ASN A 173 0.13 -20.07 35.51
CA ASN A 173 -1.23 -20.36 35.93
C ASN A 173 -1.83 -21.51 35.11
N ILE A 174 -1.99 -22.65 35.78
CA ILE A 174 -2.74 -23.81 35.26
C ILE A 174 -4.02 -24.08 36.07
N GLY A 175 -4.34 -23.18 37.01
CA GLY A 175 -5.57 -23.19 37.79
C GLY A 175 -6.80 -23.00 36.92
N LYS A 176 -7.98 -23.29 37.47
CA LYS A 176 -9.27 -22.99 36.85
C LYS A 176 -9.93 -21.83 37.56
N ASP A 177 -10.56 -20.95 36.79
CA ASP A 177 -11.30 -19.78 37.29
C ASP A 177 -10.49 -18.96 38.30
N SER A 178 -9.19 -18.82 38.06
CA SER A 178 -8.31 -18.07 38.96
C SER A 178 -8.39 -16.58 38.64
N ASN A 179 -8.23 -15.74 39.65
CA ASN A 179 -8.23 -14.28 39.49
C ASN A 179 -6.91 -13.72 39.99
N VAL A 180 -6.07 -13.26 39.06
CA VAL A 180 -4.74 -12.73 39.37
C VAL A 180 -4.73 -11.24 39.09
N ASP A 181 -4.44 -10.44 40.11
CA ASP A 181 -4.22 -9.00 40.01
C ASP A 181 -2.87 -8.67 40.66
N LEU A 182 -1.85 -8.43 39.82
CA LEU A 182 -0.52 -8.04 40.30
C LEU A 182 -0.39 -6.53 40.51
N GLY A 183 -1.46 -5.76 40.33
CA GLY A 183 -1.49 -4.33 40.55
C GLY A 183 -0.53 -3.55 39.65
N SER A 184 -0.23 -2.32 40.07
CA SER A 184 0.64 -1.41 39.31
C SER A 184 2.13 -1.62 39.61
N GLY A 185 2.98 -1.51 38.59
CA GLY A 185 4.44 -1.44 38.73
C GLY A 185 5.14 -2.77 39.03
N SER A 186 4.46 -3.90 38.86
CA SER A 186 5.05 -5.22 39.07
C SER A 186 6.02 -5.59 37.93
N SER A 187 6.93 -6.52 38.19
CA SER A 187 7.89 -7.02 37.20
C SER A 187 8.03 -8.54 37.25
N ILE A 188 8.14 -9.16 36.07
CA ILE A 188 8.29 -10.60 35.90
C ILE A 188 9.43 -10.86 34.91
N THR A 189 10.51 -11.47 35.39
CA THR A 189 11.69 -11.83 34.61
C THR A 189 11.84 -13.35 34.58
N ALA A 190 11.94 -13.93 33.38
CA ALA A 190 12.13 -15.36 33.16
C ALA A 190 13.31 -15.58 32.19
N ILE A 191 14.46 -16.01 32.71
CA ILE A 191 15.69 -16.15 31.92
C ILE A 191 16.16 -17.59 31.91
N THR A 192 16.36 -18.15 30.72
CA THR A 192 17.12 -19.38 30.58
C THR A 192 18.62 -19.09 30.41
N GLU A 193 19.41 -19.63 31.33
CA GLU A 193 20.87 -19.55 31.35
C GLU A 193 21.45 -20.79 30.65
N THR A 194 21.34 -20.86 29.33
CA THR A 194 21.79 -22.05 28.57
C THR A 194 23.25 -21.98 28.13
N ASP A 195 23.86 -23.17 28.01
CA ASP A 195 25.22 -23.44 27.52
C ASP A 195 25.13 -24.38 26.32
N TYR A 196 25.47 -23.86 25.14
CA TYR A 196 25.37 -24.55 23.84
C TYR A 196 26.24 -25.83 23.77
N SER A 197 27.26 -25.97 24.62
CA SER A 197 28.21 -27.08 24.58
C SER A 197 27.62 -28.44 25.00
N ILE A 198 26.41 -28.47 25.56
CA ILE A 198 25.78 -29.66 26.13
C ILE A 198 24.42 -30.05 25.51
N GLY A 199 23.99 -29.41 24.42
CA GLY A 199 22.82 -29.82 23.62
C GLY A 199 21.46 -29.68 24.31
N GLY A 200 21.36 -28.85 25.34
CA GLY A 200 20.11 -28.56 26.05
C GLY A 200 19.27 -27.47 25.37
N ILE A 201 17.95 -27.61 25.45
CA ILE A 201 16.96 -26.70 24.87
C ILE A 201 15.99 -26.32 26.00
N GLY A 202 16.08 -25.08 26.51
CA GLY A 202 15.23 -24.57 27.59
C GLY A 202 14.36 -23.41 27.11
N ASP A 203 13.04 -23.50 27.32
CA ASP A 203 12.11 -22.42 26.97
C ASP A 203 11.99 -21.37 28.09
N ALA A 204 11.80 -20.11 27.71
CA ALA A 204 11.47 -19.04 28.65
C ALA A 204 10.03 -18.57 28.45
N ARG A 205 9.27 -18.42 29.55
CA ARG A 205 7.94 -17.80 29.54
C ARG A 205 7.85 -16.81 30.68
N GLY A 206 7.62 -15.53 30.37
CA GLY A 206 7.36 -14.52 31.38
C GLY A 206 6.07 -14.88 32.12
N VAL A 207 4.97 -14.98 31.37
CA VAL A 207 3.67 -15.42 31.88
C VAL A 207 3.13 -16.57 31.02
N TYR A 208 2.69 -17.65 31.67
CA TYR A 208 2.00 -18.77 31.03
C TYR A 208 0.61 -18.97 31.64
N LEU A 209 -0.42 -18.92 30.78
CA LEU A 209 -1.82 -19.10 31.16
C LEU A 209 -2.41 -20.29 30.37
N LEU A 210 -2.79 -21.35 31.08
CA LEU A 210 -3.50 -22.47 30.48
C LEU A 210 -4.98 -22.10 30.25
N GLY A 211 -5.63 -22.77 29.30
CA GLY A 211 -7.08 -22.61 29.10
C GLY A 211 -7.88 -22.88 30.37
N GLY A 212 -8.83 -21.99 30.68
CA GLY A 212 -9.62 -22.01 31.91
C GLY A 212 -9.03 -21.22 33.08
N SER A 213 -7.86 -20.59 32.94
CA SER A 213 -7.15 -19.89 34.03
C SER A 213 -7.83 -18.64 34.59
N GLY A 214 -8.85 -18.08 33.91
CA GLY A 214 -9.60 -16.91 34.38
C GLY A 214 -8.97 -15.60 33.95
N THR A 215 -8.64 -14.72 34.91
CA THR A 215 -8.14 -13.36 34.67
C THR A 215 -6.69 -13.18 35.12
N PHE A 216 -5.92 -12.42 34.34
CA PHE A 216 -4.58 -11.93 34.69
C PHE A 216 -4.51 -10.43 34.46
N THR A 217 -4.29 -9.66 35.52
CA THR A 217 -4.28 -8.20 35.50
C THR A 217 -2.94 -7.66 36.01
N MET A 218 -2.42 -6.65 35.32
CA MET A 218 -1.20 -5.93 35.65
C MET A 218 -1.27 -4.53 35.03
N ASP A 219 -0.80 -3.49 35.72
CA ASP A 219 -0.79 -2.12 35.18
C ASP A 219 0.62 -1.54 35.26
N ASN A 220 1.04 -0.74 34.27
CA ASN A 220 2.40 -0.18 34.22
C ASN A 220 3.48 -1.24 34.54
N GLY A 221 3.26 -2.46 34.04
CA GLY A 221 4.04 -3.64 34.40
C GLY A 221 5.17 -3.90 33.43
N PHE A 222 6.13 -4.71 33.86
CA PHE A 222 7.24 -5.15 33.01
C PHE A 222 7.34 -6.67 32.98
N ILE A 223 7.25 -7.27 31.79
CA ILE A 223 7.41 -8.71 31.59
C ILE A 223 8.59 -8.92 30.65
N HIS A 224 9.58 -9.70 31.08
CA HIS A 224 10.78 -9.99 30.32
C HIS A 224 11.04 -11.49 30.28
N ALA A 225 11.19 -12.05 29.08
CA ALA A 225 11.54 -13.44 28.87
C ALA A 225 12.71 -13.60 27.89
N THR A 226 13.72 -14.38 28.28
CA THR A 226 14.90 -14.62 27.45
C THR A 226 15.18 -16.11 27.34
N SER A 227 15.24 -16.63 26.10
CA SER A 227 15.80 -17.96 25.80
C SER A 227 16.84 -17.90 24.70
N LYS A 228 18.12 -17.87 25.09
CA LYS A 228 19.24 -17.65 24.17
C LYS A 228 19.37 -18.72 23.07
N ASP A 229 18.91 -19.94 23.34
CA ASP A 229 19.14 -21.09 22.47
C ASP A 229 17.86 -21.72 21.92
N ASN A 230 16.68 -21.29 22.38
CA ASN A 230 15.43 -21.85 21.88
C ASN A 230 14.28 -20.84 21.85
N THR A 231 13.17 -21.16 22.53
CA THR A 231 11.89 -20.50 22.39
C THR A 231 11.62 -19.60 23.57
N ALA A 232 11.16 -18.38 23.30
CA ALA A 232 10.80 -17.42 24.32
C ALA A 232 9.41 -16.85 24.07
N TRP A 233 8.61 -16.76 25.12
CA TRP A 233 7.35 -16.03 25.14
C TRP A 233 7.36 -14.98 26.24
N GLY A 234 7.00 -13.74 25.92
CA GLY A 234 6.68 -12.76 26.96
C GLY A 234 5.44 -13.21 27.72
N ILE A 235 4.33 -13.38 26.99
CA ILE A 235 3.09 -13.96 27.50
C ILE A 235 2.61 -15.06 26.55
N GLN A 236 2.26 -16.23 27.09
CA GLN A 236 1.60 -17.29 26.34
C GLN A 236 0.30 -17.69 27.04
N SER A 237 -0.82 -17.43 26.38
CA SER A 237 -2.13 -17.98 26.74
C SER A 237 -2.54 -19.05 25.73
N THR A 238 -2.89 -20.25 26.20
CA THR A 238 -3.30 -21.34 25.31
C THR A 238 -4.83 -21.49 25.18
N GLY A 239 -5.61 -20.62 25.83
CA GLY A 239 -7.07 -20.70 25.84
C GLY A 239 -7.73 -19.38 26.16
N ASN A 240 -8.88 -19.44 26.84
CA ASN A 240 -9.83 -18.34 27.02
C ASN A 240 -9.48 -17.38 28.17
N ALA A 241 -8.21 -17.22 28.50
CA ALA A 241 -7.80 -16.31 29.56
C ALA A 241 -8.11 -14.86 29.17
N LYS A 242 -8.56 -14.06 30.15
CA LYS A 242 -8.65 -12.61 30.02
C LYS A 242 -7.40 -11.96 30.58
N ILE A 243 -6.66 -11.25 29.74
CA ILE A 243 -5.45 -10.53 30.10
C ILE A 243 -5.76 -9.04 30.06
N ASP A 244 -5.48 -8.32 31.14
CA ASP A 244 -5.59 -6.87 31.23
C ASP A 244 -4.22 -6.30 31.62
N LEU A 245 -3.55 -5.64 30.69
CA LEU A 245 -2.22 -5.05 30.90
C LEU A 245 -2.28 -3.56 31.24
N GLY A 246 -3.47 -3.00 31.47
CA GLY A 246 -3.64 -1.61 31.87
C GLY A 246 -2.91 -0.63 30.93
N LYS A 247 -2.24 0.37 31.51
CA LYS A 247 -1.53 1.43 30.79
C LYS A 247 -0.02 1.28 30.89
N ASN A 248 0.70 1.56 29.81
CA ASN A 248 2.17 1.64 29.77
C ASN A 248 2.90 0.35 30.14
N SER A 249 2.23 -0.80 30.09
CA SER A 249 2.89 -2.08 30.31
C SER A 249 3.85 -2.40 29.17
N GLN A 250 4.90 -3.15 29.49
CA GLN A 250 5.98 -3.50 28.56
C GLN A 250 6.21 -5.00 28.58
N VAL A 251 6.27 -5.59 27.39
CA VAL A 251 6.60 -7.00 27.19
C VAL A 251 7.85 -7.08 26.31
N VAL A 252 8.95 -7.54 26.89
CA VAL A 252 10.22 -7.74 26.20
C VAL A 252 10.48 -9.25 26.08
N VAL A 253 10.81 -9.70 24.88
CA VAL A 253 11.14 -11.10 24.64
C VAL A 253 12.35 -11.22 23.74
N GLU A 254 13.27 -12.10 24.11
CA GLU A 254 14.49 -12.36 23.36
C GLU A 254 14.66 -13.87 23.19
N GLY A 255 14.86 -14.34 21.96
CA GLY A 255 15.13 -15.75 21.77
C GLY A 255 15.66 -16.11 20.39
N ASN A 256 15.90 -17.40 20.15
CA ASN A 256 16.60 -17.88 18.97
C ASN A 256 15.65 -18.53 17.94
N ASN A 257 14.91 -19.57 18.34
CA ASN A 257 14.11 -20.36 17.40
C ASN A 257 12.72 -19.76 17.15
N ILE A 258 11.89 -19.70 18.19
CA ILE A 258 10.56 -19.08 18.14
C ILE A 258 10.53 -17.98 19.21
N VAL A 259 10.20 -16.77 18.80
CA VAL A 259 10.17 -15.61 19.70
C VAL A 259 8.81 -14.98 19.56
N THR A 260 8.02 -14.95 20.63
CA THR A 260 6.68 -14.36 20.59
C THR A 260 6.47 -13.41 21.75
N GLY A 261 6.15 -12.14 21.46
CA GLY A 261 5.87 -11.16 22.52
C GLY A 261 4.66 -11.60 23.33
N ILE A 262 3.51 -11.65 22.68
CA ILE A 262 2.25 -12.11 23.27
C ILE A 262 1.56 -13.10 22.33
N GLU A 263 1.23 -14.28 22.85
CA GLU A 263 0.38 -15.28 22.18
C GLU A 263 -0.96 -15.41 22.91
N ILE A 264 -2.06 -15.16 22.20
CA ILE A 264 -3.42 -15.35 22.70
C ILE A 264 -4.03 -16.57 22.01
N GLY A 265 -4.48 -17.53 22.82
CA GLY A 265 -5.01 -18.82 22.38
C GLY A 265 -6.38 -18.73 21.73
N THR A 266 -7.30 -19.59 22.17
CA THR A 266 -8.69 -19.61 21.66
C THR A 266 -9.62 -18.92 22.65
N ASP A 267 -10.53 -18.08 22.14
CA ASP A 267 -11.53 -17.34 22.93
C ASP A 267 -10.91 -16.41 23.99
N GLY A 268 -9.66 -15.97 23.77
CA GLY A 268 -8.92 -15.12 24.71
C GLY A 268 -9.26 -13.63 24.55
N VAL A 269 -9.03 -12.87 25.62
CA VAL A 269 -9.20 -11.41 25.63
C VAL A 269 -7.89 -10.75 26.04
N LEU A 270 -7.50 -9.68 25.34
CA LEU A 270 -6.39 -8.80 25.73
C LEU A 270 -6.86 -7.35 25.72
N ASP A 271 -6.86 -6.72 26.89
CA ASP A 271 -7.15 -5.29 27.06
C ASP A 271 -5.83 -4.58 27.47
N ALA A 272 -5.44 -3.52 26.76
CA ALA A 272 -4.28 -2.69 27.09
C ALA A 272 -4.38 -1.28 26.47
N ASP A 273 -3.58 -0.33 26.96
CA ASP A 273 -3.45 1.01 26.38
C ASP A 273 -1.97 1.46 26.50
N GLN A 274 -1.39 2.02 25.44
CA GLN A 274 0.05 2.33 25.38
C GLN A 274 0.95 1.11 25.68
N LEU A 275 0.54 -0.09 25.25
CA LEU A 275 1.31 -1.32 25.41
C LEU A 275 2.55 -1.28 24.51
N THR A 276 3.72 -1.60 25.04
CA THR A 276 4.93 -1.78 24.23
C THR A 276 5.34 -3.26 24.21
N ILE A 277 5.41 -3.85 23.01
CA ILE A 277 5.94 -5.19 22.79
C ILE A 277 7.26 -5.06 22.04
N THR A 278 8.35 -5.58 22.60
CA THR A 278 9.65 -5.68 21.92
C THR A 278 10.06 -7.13 21.80
N ALA A 279 10.20 -7.63 20.58
CA ALA A 279 10.64 -8.99 20.30
C ALA A 279 11.96 -8.97 19.53
N THR A 280 12.99 -9.64 20.07
CA THR A 280 14.33 -9.68 19.47
C THR A 280 14.70 -11.10 19.10
N GLY A 281 14.92 -11.33 17.81
CA GLY A 281 15.51 -12.56 17.29
C GLY A 281 17.02 -12.56 17.50
N LEU A 282 17.55 -13.63 18.10
CA LEU A 282 18.97 -13.86 18.36
C LEU A 282 19.59 -14.86 17.36
N ALA A 283 18.79 -15.41 16.45
CA ALA A 283 19.17 -16.53 15.59
C ALA A 283 20.21 -16.16 14.55
N THR A 284 21.19 -17.01 14.28
CA THR A 284 22.02 -16.81 13.08
C THR A 284 21.39 -17.41 11.83
N ASP A 285 20.49 -18.41 11.97
CA ASP A 285 19.73 -19.06 10.89
C ASP A 285 18.41 -19.69 11.41
N TYR A 286 17.30 -19.64 10.66
CA TYR A 286 16.04 -20.41 10.89
C TYR A 286 15.08 -20.00 12.03
N GLY A 287 15.07 -18.73 12.44
CA GLY A 287 14.18 -18.23 13.51
C GLY A 287 12.88 -17.56 13.02
N SER A 288 11.80 -17.68 13.81
CA SER A 288 10.56 -16.91 13.65
C SER A 288 10.34 -15.95 14.81
N VAL A 289 10.06 -14.68 14.51
CA VAL A 289 9.79 -13.64 15.50
C VAL A 289 8.41 -13.04 15.26
N THR A 290 7.58 -13.04 16.29
CA THR A 290 6.23 -12.47 16.25
C THR A 290 6.01 -11.51 17.41
N GLY A 291 5.51 -10.30 17.13
CA GLY A 291 5.14 -9.36 18.18
C GLY A 291 3.90 -9.83 18.94
N LEU A 292 2.78 -9.88 18.23
CA LEU A 292 1.47 -10.31 18.74
C LEU A 292 0.89 -11.42 17.87
N LYS A 293 0.51 -12.54 18.47
CA LYS A 293 -0.06 -13.70 17.79
C LYS A 293 -1.48 -13.98 18.29
N LEU A 294 -2.44 -14.02 17.37
CA LEU A 294 -3.85 -14.22 17.66
C LEU A 294 -4.34 -15.58 17.13
N GLY A 295 -4.82 -16.42 18.02
CA GLY A 295 -5.63 -17.59 17.70
C GLY A 295 -7.11 -17.26 17.43
N LYS A 296 -7.97 -18.26 17.61
CA LYS A 296 -9.38 -18.23 17.18
C LYS A 296 -10.25 -17.40 18.13
N ASN A 297 -11.17 -16.60 17.57
CA ASN A 297 -12.22 -15.88 18.29
C ASN A 297 -11.68 -14.99 19.44
N ASN A 298 -10.50 -14.42 19.22
CA ASN A 298 -9.86 -13.54 20.18
C ASN A 298 -10.43 -12.12 20.09
N HIS A 299 -10.44 -11.43 21.22
CA HIS A 299 -10.84 -10.03 21.31
C HIS A 299 -9.70 -9.21 21.90
N VAL A 300 -9.09 -8.36 21.08
CA VAL A 300 -7.93 -7.56 21.47
C VAL A 300 -8.24 -6.07 21.31
N ASP A 301 -8.08 -5.32 22.40
CA ASP A 301 -8.11 -3.87 22.42
C ASP A 301 -6.76 -3.36 22.94
N LEU A 302 -6.00 -2.68 22.08
CA LEU A 302 -4.69 -2.11 22.40
C LEU A 302 -4.77 -0.60 22.68
N GLY A 303 -5.96 0.00 22.71
CA GLY A 303 -6.15 1.40 23.02
C GLY A 303 -5.36 2.32 22.07
N ASN A 304 -4.73 3.36 22.64
CA ASN A 304 -3.99 4.35 21.87
C ASN A 304 -2.47 4.20 22.04
N ASN A 305 -1.72 4.52 20.99
CA ASN A 305 -0.24 4.62 21.03
C ASN A 305 0.47 3.33 21.48
N SER A 306 -0.16 2.17 21.28
CA SER A 306 0.53 0.90 21.47
C SER A 306 1.58 0.69 20.39
N ARG A 307 2.68 0.02 20.75
CA ARG A 307 3.84 -0.20 19.88
C ARG A 307 4.23 -1.66 19.83
N VAL A 308 4.51 -2.15 18.63
CA VAL A 308 5.20 -3.43 18.41
C VAL A 308 6.53 -3.14 17.73
N THR A 309 7.61 -3.65 18.31
CA THR A 309 8.96 -3.53 17.74
C THR A 309 9.58 -4.91 17.59
N ILE A 310 10.05 -5.22 16.39
CA ILE A 310 10.80 -6.43 16.10
C ILE A 310 12.21 -6.07 15.65
N ASN A 311 13.21 -6.66 16.32
CA ASN A 311 14.64 -6.42 16.07
C ASN A 311 15.42 -7.73 15.92
N GLY A 312 16.68 -7.59 15.48
CA GLY A 312 17.64 -8.69 15.45
C GLY A 312 17.54 -9.49 14.16
N THR A 313 17.56 -10.81 14.26
CA THR A 313 17.68 -11.72 13.12
C THR A 313 16.56 -12.75 13.10
N SER A 314 15.97 -12.96 11.92
CA SER A 314 14.87 -13.91 11.70
C SER A 314 14.69 -14.24 10.23
N ASP A 315 14.24 -15.46 9.94
CA ASP A 315 13.78 -15.87 8.61
C ASP A 315 12.34 -15.40 8.38
N LEU A 316 11.52 -15.44 9.43
CA LEU A 316 10.14 -14.93 9.42
C LEU A 316 9.98 -13.91 10.54
N ALA A 317 9.58 -12.68 10.19
CA ALA A 317 9.19 -11.66 11.16
C ALA A 317 7.75 -11.21 10.89
N GLU A 318 6.89 -11.27 11.89
CA GLU A 318 5.49 -10.80 11.80
C GLU A 318 5.16 -9.87 12.97
N GLY A 319 4.87 -8.59 12.71
CA GLY A 319 4.47 -7.65 13.77
C GLY A 319 3.22 -8.15 14.50
N ILE A 320 2.15 -8.38 13.73
CA ILE A 320 0.92 -9.01 14.18
C ILE A 320 0.58 -10.19 13.26
N SER A 321 0.36 -11.36 13.84
CA SER A 321 0.00 -12.59 13.12
C SER A 321 -1.36 -13.11 13.57
N VAL A 322 -2.34 -13.09 12.67
CA VAL A 322 -3.68 -13.65 12.92
C VAL A 322 -3.72 -15.06 12.34
N MET A 323 -3.69 -16.05 13.22
CA MET A 323 -3.56 -17.48 12.90
C MET A 323 -4.82 -18.30 13.20
N GLY A 324 -5.85 -17.70 13.81
CA GLY A 324 -7.16 -18.34 14.00
C GLY A 324 -8.28 -17.49 13.41
N PRO A 325 -9.41 -18.11 13.04
CA PRO A 325 -10.53 -17.39 12.47
C PRO A 325 -11.24 -16.51 13.51
N ASP A 326 -12.02 -15.55 13.03
CA ASP A 326 -12.92 -14.71 13.82
C ASP A 326 -12.22 -13.86 14.90
N ALA A 327 -10.93 -13.54 14.72
CA ALA A 327 -10.21 -12.68 15.66
C ALA A 327 -10.54 -11.19 15.44
N THR A 328 -10.62 -10.42 16.51
CA THR A 328 -10.81 -8.97 16.47
C THR A 328 -9.63 -8.25 17.12
N LEU A 329 -9.11 -7.21 16.46
CA LEU A 329 -8.11 -6.30 17.01
C LEU A 329 -8.53 -4.86 16.77
N ILE A 330 -8.51 -4.05 17.82
CA ILE A 330 -8.77 -2.61 17.78
C ILE A 330 -7.57 -1.89 18.36
N ALA A 331 -7.08 -0.87 17.66
CA ALA A 331 -6.04 0.03 18.11
C ALA A 331 -6.23 1.41 17.46
N ASN A 332 -5.57 2.44 17.98
CA ASN A 332 -5.53 3.76 17.36
C ASN A 332 -4.15 4.40 17.54
N ASN A 333 -3.64 5.07 16.49
CA ASN A 333 -2.28 5.60 16.45
C ASN A 333 -1.21 4.54 16.87
N MET A 334 -1.36 3.32 16.36
CA MET A 334 -0.47 2.19 16.66
C MET A 334 0.81 2.27 15.83
N ASP A 335 1.95 1.91 16.41
CA ASP A 335 3.25 1.91 15.73
C ASP A 335 3.81 0.49 15.64
N ILE A 336 3.98 -0.04 14.42
CA ILE A 336 4.62 -1.32 14.16
C ILE A 336 5.94 -1.04 13.44
N ASN A 337 7.06 -1.31 14.12
CA ASN A 337 8.39 -1.14 13.58
C ASN A 337 9.13 -2.47 13.51
N ILE A 338 9.58 -2.86 12.32
CA ILE A 338 10.30 -4.11 12.11
C ILE A 338 11.61 -3.82 11.37
N SER A 339 12.73 -4.11 12.02
CA SER A 339 14.05 -3.97 11.43
C SER A 339 14.87 -5.22 11.73
N THR A 340 15.12 -6.02 10.70
CA THR A 340 15.98 -7.21 10.83
C THR A 340 17.35 -6.95 10.21
N THR A 341 18.40 -7.55 10.77
CA THR A 341 19.79 -7.35 10.34
C THR A 341 20.33 -8.50 9.49
N LEU A 342 19.49 -9.50 9.18
CA LEU A 342 19.90 -10.67 8.41
C LEU A 342 20.02 -10.30 6.93
N ASP A 343 21.22 -10.47 6.36
CA ASP A 343 21.50 -10.14 4.96
C ASP A 343 20.99 -11.26 4.03
N CYS A 344 19.69 -11.25 3.73
CA CYS A 344 19.04 -12.26 2.89
C CYS A 344 19.06 -11.93 1.40
N ARG A 345 20.13 -11.29 0.89
CA ARG A 345 20.24 -10.82 -0.50
C ARG A 345 20.00 -11.87 -1.60
N THR A 346 19.99 -13.16 -1.26
CA THR A 346 19.77 -14.27 -2.20
C THR A 346 18.47 -15.05 -1.96
N GLY A 347 17.51 -14.49 -1.20
CA GLY A 347 16.23 -15.11 -0.87
C GLY A 347 16.21 -15.81 0.49
N GLY A 348 15.00 -16.14 0.99
CA GLY A 348 14.79 -16.98 2.18
C GLY A 348 14.16 -16.29 3.40
N CYS A 349 14.11 -14.95 3.43
CA CYS A 349 13.54 -14.21 4.57
C CYS A 349 12.29 -13.44 4.17
N THR A 350 11.21 -13.66 4.92
CA THR A 350 9.89 -13.04 4.73
C THR A 350 9.56 -12.16 5.94
N THR A 351 9.12 -10.93 5.70
CA THR A 351 8.68 -10.04 6.79
C THR A 351 7.30 -9.47 6.51
N ARG A 352 6.45 -9.44 7.53
CA ARG A 352 5.10 -8.86 7.43
C ARG A 352 4.81 -7.96 8.61
N GLY A 353 4.27 -6.76 8.36
CA GLY A 353 3.80 -5.89 9.43
C GLY A 353 2.60 -6.54 10.11
N ILE A 354 1.57 -6.84 9.32
CA ILE A 354 0.37 -7.56 9.73
C ILE A 354 0.07 -8.67 8.73
N ALA A 355 -0.13 -9.90 9.23
CA ALA A 355 -0.51 -11.06 8.44
C ALA A 355 -1.84 -11.63 8.91
N ILE A 356 -2.86 -11.62 8.03
CA ILE A 356 -4.16 -12.24 8.27
C ILE A 356 -4.22 -13.57 7.53
N ASN A 357 -4.20 -14.68 8.26
CA ASN A 357 -4.08 -16.03 7.68
C ASN A 357 -5.40 -16.80 7.64
N GLU A 358 -6.37 -16.46 8.49
CA GLU A 358 -7.61 -17.22 8.66
C GLU A 358 -8.85 -16.34 8.51
N ALA A 359 -9.99 -16.97 8.22
CA ALA A 359 -11.23 -16.31 7.82
C ALA A 359 -11.88 -15.45 8.93
N GLY A 360 -12.71 -14.49 8.52
CA GLY A 360 -13.64 -13.77 9.40
C GLY A 360 -13.02 -12.80 10.42
N SER A 361 -11.72 -12.51 10.31
CA SER A 361 -11.03 -11.65 11.28
C SER A 361 -11.23 -10.17 10.96
N ARG A 362 -11.36 -9.31 11.97
CA ARG A 362 -11.50 -7.85 11.82
C ARG A 362 -10.37 -7.12 12.53
N ILE A 363 -9.56 -6.39 11.77
CA ILE A 363 -8.47 -5.57 12.28
C ILE A 363 -8.79 -4.11 12.01
N ASP A 364 -8.87 -3.30 13.07
CA ASP A 364 -9.19 -1.87 13.02
C ASP A 364 -8.06 -1.11 13.70
N LEU A 365 -7.25 -0.41 12.89
CA LEU A 365 -6.11 0.36 13.37
C LEU A 365 -6.45 1.83 13.64
N GLY A 366 -7.72 2.21 13.55
CA GLY A 366 -8.17 3.58 13.78
C GLY A 366 -7.44 4.57 12.87
N SER A 367 -7.10 5.74 13.41
CA SER A 367 -6.45 6.81 12.67
C SER A 367 -4.97 7.01 13.07
N GLY A 368 -4.11 7.28 12.10
CA GLY A 368 -2.71 7.70 12.33
C GLY A 368 -1.74 6.57 12.65
N SER A 369 -2.13 5.32 12.46
CA SER A 369 -1.24 4.17 12.68
C SER A 369 -0.09 4.12 11.66
N THR A 370 1.04 3.53 12.04
CA THR A 370 2.25 3.41 11.24
C THR A 370 2.75 1.97 11.19
N ILE A 371 3.16 1.52 10.00
CA ILE A 371 3.84 0.24 9.78
C ILE A 371 5.12 0.53 9.00
N SER A 372 6.26 0.34 9.64
CA SER A 372 7.58 0.55 9.04
C SER A 372 8.37 -0.74 9.06
N ILE A 373 8.83 -1.17 7.88
CA ILE A 373 9.61 -2.38 7.71
C ILE A 373 10.87 -2.07 6.92
N THR A 374 12.05 -2.44 7.44
CA THR A 374 13.34 -2.29 6.72
C THR A 374 14.19 -3.57 6.73
N GLY A 375 14.84 -3.88 5.60
CA GLY A 375 15.99 -4.81 5.56
C GLY A 375 15.75 -6.26 5.10
N PHE A 376 14.75 -6.53 4.26
CA PHE A 376 14.31 -7.90 3.93
C PHE A 376 14.28 -8.18 2.42
N TYR A 377 14.23 -9.47 2.07
CA TYR A 377 14.13 -9.92 0.69
C TYR A 377 12.68 -9.90 0.19
N ASP A 378 11.75 -10.57 0.90
CA ASP A 378 10.33 -10.68 0.54
C ASP A 378 9.44 -10.27 1.71
N GLY A 379 8.22 -9.80 1.43
CA GLY A 379 7.31 -9.37 2.49
C GLY A 379 6.25 -8.35 2.08
N ALA A 380 5.42 -7.97 3.06
CA ALA A 380 4.51 -6.86 2.90
C ALA A 380 4.21 -6.09 4.19
N GLY A 381 3.84 -4.81 4.08
CA GLY A 381 3.29 -4.06 5.21
C GLY A 381 2.06 -4.76 5.80
N VAL A 382 1.08 -5.04 4.95
CA VAL A 382 -0.12 -5.83 5.30
C VAL A 382 -0.32 -6.95 4.28
N THR A 383 -0.59 -8.17 4.76
CA THR A 383 -0.97 -9.31 3.93
C THR A 383 -2.31 -9.89 4.38
N ILE A 384 -3.27 -9.99 3.46
CA ILE A 384 -4.48 -10.82 3.62
C ILE A 384 -4.34 -12.05 2.74
N ASN A 385 -4.11 -13.20 3.37
CA ASN A 385 -3.84 -14.45 2.65
C ASN A 385 -5.13 -15.08 2.07
N PRO A 386 -5.03 -15.97 1.07
CA PRO A 386 -6.20 -16.55 0.40
C PRO A 386 -7.21 -17.29 1.30
N ALA A 387 -6.76 -17.82 2.44
CA ALA A 387 -7.63 -18.49 3.41
C ALA A 387 -8.45 -17.51 4.28
N ALA A 388 -8.07 -16.23 4.32
CA ALA A 388 -8.66 -15.20 5.18
C ALA A 388 -9.99 -14.61 4.65
N LYS A 389 -10.86 -15.46 4.08
CA LYS A 389 -12.13 -15.03 3.47
C LYS A 389 -13.03 -14.32 4.47
N GLY A 390 -13.66 -13.23 4.04
CA GLY A 390 -14.55 -12.43 4.89
C GLY A 390 -13.84 -11.68 6.01
N SER A 391 -12.51 -11.56 5.96
CA SER A 391 -11.77 -10.69 6.89
C SER A 391 -11.88 -9.23 6.48
N GLU A 392 -11.82 -8.34 7.47
CA GLU A 392 -11.90 -6.89 7.31
C GLU A 392 -10.63 -6.24 7.87
N PHE A 393 -10.07 -5.29 7.13
CA PHE A 393 -8.99 -4.42 7.59
C PHE A 393 -9.41 -2.96 7.41
N ILE A 394 -9.42 -2.20 8.51
CA ILE A 394 -9.88 -0.81 8.53
C ILE A 394 -8.80 0.07 9.13
N ALA A 395 -8.49 1.18 8.47
CA ALA A 395 -7.63 2.23 8.99
C ALA A 395 -7.98 3.58 8.33
N ASP A 396 -7.49 4.67 8.90
CA ASP A 396 -7.57 6.02 8.34
C ASP A 396 -6.22 6.73 8.57
N ASN A 397 -5.76 7.57 7.64
CA ASN A 397 -4.46 8.23 7.75
C ASN A 397 -3.32 7.25 8.13
N LEU A 398 -3.35 6.04 7.54
CA LEU A 398 -2.39 4.97 7.79
C LEU A 398 -1.11 5.25 7.00
N THR A 399 0.05 5.08 7.62
CA THR A 399 1.33 5.09 6.89
C THR A 399 1.94 3.70 6.85
N ILE A 400 2.23 3.18 5.66
CA ILE A 400 2.97 1.95 5.42
C ILE A 400 4.24 2.29 4.63
N ASP A 401 5.41 1.98 5.19
CA ASP A 401 6.71 2.15 4.53
C ASP A 401 7.51 0.85 4.58
N VAL A 402 7.78 0.28 3.40
CA VAL A 402 8.33 -1.07 3.24
C VAL A 402 9.56 -1.02 2.34
N THR A 403 10.72 -1.28 2.91
CA THR A 403 12.00 -1.30 2.18
C THR A 403 12.61 -2.70 2.15
N GLY A 404 12.64 -3.30 0.97
CA GLY A 404 13.26 -4.60 0.69
C GLY A 404 13.33 -4.89 -0.82
N SER A 405 13.70 -6.12 -1.21
CA SER A 405 13.94 -6.47 -2.62
C SER A 405 12.67 -6.78 -3.43
N GLN A 406 11.80 -7.65 -2.92
CA GLN A 406 10.58 -8.16 -3.54
C GLN A 406 9.41 -7.95 -2.57
N VAL A 407 9.01 -6.69 -2.37
CA VAL A 407 8.14 -6.32 -1.26
C VAL A 407 6.94 -5.53 -1.73
N ASN A 408 5.77 -5.82 -1.16
CA ASN A 408 4.56 -5.04 -1.35
C ASN A 408 4.37 -4.07 -0.16
N ALA A 409 3.70 -2.95 -0.34
CA ALA A 409 3.12 -2.28 0.82
C ALA A 409 1.90 -3.09 1.31
N ILE A 410 1.06 -3.54 0.37
CA ILE A 410 -0.13 -4.33 0.63
C ILE A 410 -0.25 -5.47 -0.37
N SER A 411 -0.50 -6.68 0.13
CA SER A 411 -0.87 -7.87 -0.65
C SER A 411 -2.22 -8.41 -0.16
N MET A 412 -3.26 -8.29 -0.99
CA MET A 412 -4.63 -8.65 -0.64
C MET A 412 -5.17 -9.72 -1.58
N ASN A 413 -5.48 -10.90 -1.05
CA ASN A 413 -6.00 -12.03 -1.84
C ASN A 413 -7.51 -12.24 -1.70
N THR A 414 -8.12 -11.66 -0.66
CA THR A 414 -9.55 -11.78 -0.34
C THR A 414 -9.91 -10.77 0.75
N GLY A 415 -11.16 -10.76 1.18
CA GLY A 415 -11.65 -9.92 2.27
C GLY A 415 -12.05 -8.52 1.81
N PHE A 416 -12.12 -7.60 2.78
CA PHE A 416 -12.42 -6.19 2.60
C PHE A 416 -11.32 -5.36 3.27
N MET A 417 -10.83 -4.34 2.58
CA MET A 417 -9.85 -3.40 3.12
C MET A 417 -10.28 -1.97 2.83
N ASP A 418 -10.36 -1.14 3.87
CA ASP A 418 -10.65 0.30 3.77
C ASP A 418 -9.56 1.08 4.48
N LEU A 419 -8.82 1.90 3.73
CA LEU A 419 -7.76 2.76 4.26
C LEU A 419 -8.23 4.19 4.54
N GLY A 420 -9.53 4.47 4.42
CA GLY A 420 -10.10 5.78 4.71
C GLY A 420 -9.47 6.85 3.84
N GLN A 421 -9.14 8.00 4.46
CA GLN A 421 -8.55 9.15 3.79
C GLN A 421 -7.09 9.38 4.17
N ASN A 422 -6.31 9.95 3.24
CA ASN A 422 -4.94 10.44 3.45
C ASN A 422 -3.95 9.35 3.88
N SER A 423 -4.25 8.09 3.61
CA SER A 423 -3.30 7.00 3.83
C SER A 423 -2.14 7.08 2.84
N ILE A 424 -0.95 6.68 3.28
CA ILE A 424 0.28 6.68 2.49
C ILE A 424 0.87 5.28 2.51
N ILE A 425 1.09 4.70 1.34
CA ILE A 425 1.71 3.38 1.19
C ILE A 425 2.93 3.47 0.28
N SER A 426 4.05 2.89 0.71
CA SER A 426 5.32 2.96 -0.02
C SER A 426 6.01 1.60 -0.06
N ALA A 427 6.50 1.21 -1.24
CA ALA A 427 7.33 0.02 -1.42
C ALA A 427 8.54 0.33 -2.33
N ALA A 428 9.74 0.07 -1.82
CA ALA A 428 10.99 0.36 -2.56
C ALA A 428 11.47 -0.80 -3.46
N GLY A 429 10.83 -1.97 -3.38
CA GLY A 429 11.25 -3.19 -4.07
C GLY A 429 10.78 -3.32 -5.53
N GLU A 430 11.03 -4.49 -6.12
CA GLU A 430 10.68 -4.88 -7.49
C GLU A 430 9.24 -5.42 -7.63
N ALA A 431 8.57 -5.70 -6.51
CA ALA A 431 7.17 -6.12 -6.50
C ALA A 431 6.21 -4.91 -6.56
N THR A 432 4.96 -5.16 -6.96
CA THR A 432 3.90 -4.15 -7.01
C THR A 432 3.67 -3.53 -5.63
N THR A 433 3.41 -2.22 -5.54
CA THR A 433 3.20 -1.58 -4.23
C THR A 433 1.87 -2.02 -3.58
N LEU A 434 0.76 -1.93 -4.31
CA LEU A 434 -0.56 -2.43 -3.90
C LEU A 434 -1.03 -3.53 -4.85
N TRP A 435 -1.04 -4.77 -4.36
CA TRP A 435 -1.44 -5.94 -5.15
C TRP A 435 -2.75 -6.55 -4.63
N VAL A 436 -3.82 -6.44 -5.42
CA VAL A 436 -5.13 -7.00 -5.10
C VAL A 436 -5.45 -8.13 -6.08
N THR A 437 -5.63 -9.35 -5.57
CA THR A 437 -5.97 -10.54 -6.37
C THR A 437 -7.37 -11.08 -6.04
N GLY A 438 -8.05 -10.48 -5.06
CA GLY A 438 -9.42 -10.81 -4.69
C GLY A 438 -9.92 -9.95 -3.53
N GLY A 439 -11.24 -9.87 -3.35
CA GLY A 439 -11.86 -9.02 -2.33
C GLY A 439 -12.16 -7.61 -2.82
N GLU A 440 -12.36 -6.67 -1.89
CA GLU A 440 -12.70 -5.27 -2.16
C GLU A 440 -11.73 -4.33 -1.42
N PHE A 441 -11.11 -3.39 -2.14
CA PHE A 441 -10.18 -2.41 -1.58
C PHE A 441 -10.68 -0.97 -1.80
N HIS A 442 -10.75 -0.18 -0.74
CA HIS A 442 -11.25 1.20 -0.74
C HIS A 442 -10.21 2.16 -0.16
N ALA A 443 -10.04 3.33 -0.80
CA ALA A 443 -9.32 4.46 -0.22
C ALA A 443 -9.65 5.78 -0.93
N ASP A 444 -9.55 6.89 -0.21
CA ASP A 444 -9.66 8.26 -0.72
C ASP A 444 -8.38 9.04 -0.37
N ALA A 445 -8.00 10.03 -1.20
CA ALA A 445 -6.76 10.79 -1.04
C ALA A 445 -5.53 9.90 -0.76
N LEU A 446 -5.47 8.73 -1.39
CA LEU A 446 -4.43 7.72 -1.17
C LEU A 446 -3.15 8.16 -1.87
N ILE A 447 -2.01 8.12 -1.17
CA ILE A 447 -0.70 8.30 -1.77
C ILE A 447 0.01 6.95 -1.89
N VAL A 448 0.36 6.55 -3.11
CA VAL A 448 1.08 5.31 -3.41
C VAL A 448 2.45 5.65 -3.99
N ASN A 449 3.53 5.38 -3.25
CA ASN A 449 4.89 5.57 -3.74
C ASN A 449 5.47 4.24 -4.23
N THR A 450 5.80 4.17 -5.51
CA THR A 450 6.38 2.97 -6.15
C THR A 450 7.77 3.27 -6.72
N ALA A 451 8.67 2.30 -6.65
CA ALA A 451 10.07 2.53 -7.00
C ALA A 451 10.58 1.76 -8.23
N GLN A 452 10.11 0.53 -8.46
CA GLN A 452 10.66 -0.33 -9.51
C GLN A 452 9.60 -1.24 -10.17
N SER A 453 8.31 -0.94 -9.97
CA SER A 453 7.21 -1.80 -10.42
C SER A 453 5.92 -1.00 -10.65
N VAL A 454 4.78 -1.68 -10.69
CA VAL A 454 3.45 -1.07 -10.76
C VAL A 454 3.05 -0.52 -9.39
N GLY A 455 2.48 0.69 -9.35
CA GLY A 455 1.93 1.26 -8.12
C GLY A 455 0.74 0.47 -7.61
N ILE A 456 -0.31 0.33 -8.43
CA ILE A 456 -1.54 -0.38 -8.06
C ILE A 456 -1.87 -1.41 -9.14
N ILE A 457 -2.16 -2.64 -8.75
CA ILE A 457 -2.72 -3.62 -9.68
C ILE A 457 -3.89 -4.40 -9.08
N ALA A 458 -5.00 -4.40 -9.83
CA ALA A 458 -6.10 -5.33 -9.66
C ALA A 458 -5.88 -6.54 -10.59
N GLN A 459 -5.73 -7.72 -10.02
CA GLN A 459 -5.60 -9.02 -10.71
C GLN A 459 -6.72 -9.99 -10.31
N GLY A 460 -7.77 -9.42 -9.72
CA GLY A 460 -8.95 -10.04 -9.16
C GLY A 460 -9.49 -9.10 -8.08
N GLY A 461 -10.75 -9.27 -7.70
CA GLY A 461 -11.42 -8.32 -6.79
C GLY A 461 -11.72 -6.98 -7.45
N ASP A 462 -12.24 -6.07 -6.63
CA ASP A 462 -12.63 -4.71 -7.02
C ASP A 462 -11.80 -3.69 -6.22
N VAL A 463 -11.20 -2.74 -6.93
CA VAL A 463 -10.38 -1.67 -6.32
C VAL A 463 -11.05 -0.33 -6.58
N MET A 464 -11.33 0.42 -5.52
CA MET A 464 -12.00 1.72 -5.55
C MET A 464 -11.12 2.77 -4.88
N ILE A 465 -10.52 3.63 -5.70
CA ILE A 465 -9.69 4.75 -5.27
C ILE A 465 -10.38 6.05 -5.66
N GLY A 466 -10.75 6.85 -4.68
CA GLY A 466 -11.46 8.11 -4.90
C GLY A 466 -10.54 9.32 -5.01
N ALA A 467 -11.09 10.48 -4.68
CA ALA A 467 -10.57 11.78 -5.09
C ALA A 467 -9.32 12.23 -4.32
N GLY A 468 -8.51 13.08 -4.96
CA GLY A 468 -7.24 13.57 -4.42
C GLY A 468 -6.12 12.53 -4.30
N SER A 469 -6.27 11.36 -4.91
CA SER A 469 -5.30 10.26 -4.82
C SER A 469 -4.11 10.45 -5.77
N VAL A 470 -2.93 10.02 -5.34
CA VAL A 470 -1.67 10.16 -6.09
C VAL A 470 -0.94 8.82 -6.17
N VAL A 471 -0.56 8.41 -7.37
CA VAL A 471 0.41 7.32 -7.60
C VAL A 471 1.72 7.95 -8.08
N ASP A 472 2.77 7.90 -7.27
CA ASP A 472 4.07 8.50 -7.57
C ASP A 472 5.13 7.43 -7.87
N GLY A 473 5.41 7.25 -9.16
CA GLY A 473 6.48 6.39 -9.66
C GLY A 473 7.80 7.13 -9.95
N ARG A 474 7.95 8.40 -9.55
CA ARG A 474 9.17 9.17 -9.87
C ARG A 474 10.37 8.78 -9.01
N SER A 475 10.12 8.21 -7.84
CA SER A 475 11.15 7.73 -6.92
C SER A 475 11.77 6.42 -7.39
N SER A 476 12.53 6.44 -8.50
CA SER A 476 13.25 5.24 -8.93
C SER A 476 14.37 4.90 -7.94
N ALA A 477 14.20 3.82 -7.16
CA ALA A 477 15.23 3.33 -6.22
C ALA A 477 16.50 2.84 -6.96
N ARG A 478 16.39 2.60 -8.26
CA ARG A 478 17.47 2.18 -9.15
C ARG A 478 17.37 2.92 -10.47
N SER A 479 18.48 3.54 -10.88
CA SER A 479 18.59 4.24 -12.16
C SER A 479 18.24 3.31 -13.33
N GLY A 480 17.30 3.75 -14.17
CA GLY A 480 16.86 3.00 -15.37
C GLY A 480 15.79 1.95 -15.11
N SER A 481 15.27 1.80 -13.89
CA SER A 481 14.08 0.99 -13.63
C SER A 481 12.83 1.72 -14.13
N ALA A 482 11.97 1.00 -14.84
CA ALA A 482 10.65 1.49 -15.20
C ALA A 482 9.71 1.45 -13.99
N THR A 483 8.79 2.40 -13.93
CA THR A 483 7.69 2.43 -12.97
C THR A 483 6.39 2.61 -13.73
N SER A 484 5.36 1.89 -13.32
CA SER A 484 4.01 2.01 -13.88
C SER A 484 3.05 2.53 -12.82
N GLY A 485 2.01 3.25 -13.26
CA GLY A 485 0.97 3.77 -12.38
C GLY A 485 0.02 2.67 -11.92
N ILE A 486 -1.08 2.49 -12.65
CA ILE A 486 -2.16 1.57 -12.27
C ILE A 486 -2.46 0.55 -13.37
N ALA A 487 -2.92 -0.65 -12.98
CA ALA A 487 -3.40 -1.64 -13.93
C ALA A 487 -4.56 -2.51 -13.41
N ALA A 488 -5.39 -2.99 -14.35
CA ALA A 488 -6.31 -4.09 -14.12
C ALA A 488 -6.01 -5.27 -15.05
N ALA A 489 -6.18 -6.49 -14.55
CA ALA A 489 -5.98 -7.74 -15.29
C ALA A 489 -6.93 -8.84 -14.81
N SER A 490 -6.93 -9.99 -15.48
CA SER A 490 -7.72 -11.18 -15.09
C SER A 490 -9.24 -10.94 -14.99
N GLY A 491 -9.78 -9.96 -15.73
CA GLY A 491 -11.21 -9.62 -15.69
C GLY A 491 -11.65 -8.84 -14.46
N SER A 492 -10.72 -8.21 -13.72
CA SER A 492 -11.01 -7.34 -12.57
C SER A 492 -11.45 -5.92 -12.98
N THR A 493 -12.00 -5.18 -12.02
CA THR A 493 -12.33 -3.76 -12.16
C THR A 493 -11.48 -2.91 -11.23
N LEU A 494 -10.91 -1.83 -11.77
CA LEU A 494 -10.21 -0.80 -11.00
C LEU A 494 -10.83 0.56 -11.29
N ASP A 495 -11.41 1.16 -10.27
CA ASP A 495 -11.93 2.52 -10.27
C ASP A 495 -10.90 3.47 -9.64
N PHE A 496 -10.46 4.47 -10.38
CA PHE A 496 -9.53 5.51 -9.92
C PHE A 496 -10.08 6.88 -10.33
N LYS A 497 -11.00 7.39 -9.52
CA LYS A 497 -11.90 8.50 -9.88
C LYS A 497 -11.66 9.71 -8.97
N GLY A 498 -11.08 10.75 -9.54
CA GLY A 498 -11.04 12.08 -8.98
C GLY A 498 -12.36 12.83 -9.13
N ASP A 499 -12.43 14.01 -8.55
CA ASP A 499 -13.47 14.99 -8.82
C ASP A 499 -12.87 16.28 -9.41
N ALA A 500 -13.71 17.23 -9.81
CA ALA A 500 -13.27 18.47 -10.45
C ALA A 500 -12.40 19.36 -9.56
N ASP A 501 -12.57 19.28 -8.24
CA ASP A 501 -11.82 20.08 -7.25
C ASP A 501 -10.57 19.33 -6.75
N ASN A 502 -10.64 17.99 -6.70
CA ASN A 502 -9.60 17.08 -6.20
C ASN A 502 -9.30 16.02 -7.26
N ARG A 503 -8.64 16.46 -8.33
CA ARG A 503 -8.15 15.56 -9.39
C ARG A 503 -7.17 14.54 -8.82
N ASN A 504 -7.20 13.34 -9.37
CA ASN A 504 -6.18 12.34 -9.07
C ASN A 504 -4.94 12.56 -9.95
N VAL A 505 -3.78 12.05 -9.52
CA VAL A 505 -2.53 12.22 -10.27
C VAL A 505 -1.76 10.90 -10.36
N ILE A 506 -1.19 10.61 -11.53
CA ILE A 506 -0.32 9.46 -11.78
C ILE A 506 0.99 9.97 -12.37
N TYR A 507 2.12 9.60 -11.75
CA TYR A 507 3.45 9.79 -12.31
C TYR A 507 4.10 8.43 -12.60
N ALA A 508 4.63 8.24 -13.80
CA ALA A 508 5.30 6.99 -14.20
C ALA A 508 6.50 7.24 -15.14
N ILE A 509 7.43 6.27 -15.20
CA ILE A 509 8.68 6.34 -15.99
C ILE A 509 8.80 5.10 -16.86
N ASP A 510 8.97 5.27 -18.18
CA ASP A 510 9.16 4.22 -19.22
C ASP A 510 8.03 3.19 -19.38
N GLY A 511 7.29 2.85 -18.32
CA GLY A 511 6.19 1.89 -18.32
C GLY A 511 4.88 2.48 -18.83
N TYR A 512 3.81 2.30 -18.06
CA TYR A 512 2.49 2.84 -18.39
C TYR A 512 1.91 3.65 -17.24
N GLY A 513 1.17 4.71 -17.55
CA GLY A 513 0.37 5.43 -16.56
C GLY A 513 -0.82 4.59 -16.13
N VAL A 514 -1.60 4.11 -17.11
CA VAL A 514 -2.77 3.26 -16.89
C VAL A 514 -2.76 2.10 -17.87
N SER A 515 -3.02 0.88 -17.40
CA SER A 515 -3.17 -0.27 -18.27
C SER A 515 -4.36 -1.17 -17.95
N SER A 516 -5.03 -1.68 -18.98
CA SER A 516 -6.07 -2.69 -18.83
C SER A 516 -5.72 -3.91 -19.68
N GLN A 517 -5.55 -5.06 -19.04
CA GLN A 517 -4.86 -6.22 -19.62
C GLN A 517 -5.70 -7.49 -19.61
N PHE A 518 -6.08 -7.92 -20.81
CA PHE A 518 -6.64 -9.22 -21.13
C PHE A 518 -7.99 -9.52 -20.44
N TYR A 519 -8.67 -10.55 -20.94
CA TYR A 519 -9.74 -11.26 -20.22
C TYR A 519 -10.96 -10.46 -19.75
N GLY A 520 -11.19 -9.24 -20.25
CA GLY A 520 -12.31 -8.38 -19.84
C GLY A 520 -11.98 -7.43 -18.69
N ALA A 521 -10.70 -7.21 -18.37
CA ALA A 521 -10.31 -6.26 -17.34
C ALA A 521 -10.82 -4.84 -17.68
N THR A 522 -11.22 -4.08 -16.66
CA THR A 522 -11.76 -2.73 -16.83
C THR A 522 -11.08 -1.77 -15.87
N VAL A 523 -10.61 -0.64 -16.41
CA VAL A 523 -10.11 0.49 -15.63
C VAL A 523 -11.01 1.69 -15.89
N ASN A 524 -11.64 2.24 -14.86
CA ASN A 524 -12.43 3.46 -14.94
C ASN A 524 -11.67 4.61 -14.27
N ILE A 525 -11.30 5.62 -15.06
CA ILE A 525 -10.54 6.79 -14.60
C ILE A 525 -11.34 8.06 -14.87
N ALA A 526 -11.40 8.95 -13.89
CA ALA A 526 -12.12 10.23 -14.03
C ALA A 526 -11.35 11.35 -13.35
N ASN A 527 -11.32 12.54 -13.95
CA ASN A 527 -10.66 13.73 -13.42
C ASN A 527 -9.22 13.44 -12.96
N THR A 528 -8.40 12.89 -13.87
CA THR A 528 -7.05 12.40 -13.55
C THR A 528 -6.00 13.04 -14.46
N ASP A 529 -4.89 13.46 -13.86
CA ASP A 529 -3.69 13.90 -14.56
C ASP A 529 -2.65 12.77 -14.60
N ILE A 530 -2.23 12.38 -15.80
CA ILE A 530 -1.26 11.31 -16.05
C ILE A 530 -0.01 11.97 -16.64
N ILE A 531 1.10 11.89 -15.93
CA ILE A 531 2.35 12.56 -16.28
C ILE A 531 3.43 11.50 -16.44
N MET A 532 3.85 11.30 -17.69
CA MET A 532 4.80 10.28 -18.09
C MET A 532 6.18 10.90 -18.33
N SER A 533 7.22 10.11 -18.08
CA SER A 533 8.60 10.44 -18.42
C SER A 533 9.37 9.18 -18.80
N GLY A 534 10.67 9.31 -19.08
CA GLY A 534 11.49 8.22 -19.62
C GLY A 534 11.48 8.18 -21.14
N GLN A 535 12.36 7.36 -21.72
CA GLN A 535 12.66 7.33 -23.17
C GLN A 535 12.43 5.94 -23.78
N ASN A 536 12.02 4.93 -22.99
CA ASN A 536 11.86 3.55 -23.44
C ASN A 536 10.40 3.22 -23.78
N ASN A 537 9.79 4.01 -24.66
CA ASN A 537 8.39 3.85 -25.13
C ASN A 537 7.31 3.89 -24.02
N PRO A 538 7.24 4.95 -23.20
CA PRO A 538 6.20 5.06 -22.19
C PRO A 538 4.81 5.27 -22.82
N TYR A 539 3.80 4.68 -22.18
CA TYR A 539 2.40 4.77 -22.58
C TYR A 539 1.57 5.51 -21.53
N GLY A 540 0.88 6.59 -21.87
CA GLY A 540 -0.08 7.22 -20.97
C GLY A 540 -1.20 6.24 -20.61
N LEU A 541 -1.90 5.74 -21.63
CA LEU A 541 -2.90 4.69 -21.56
C LEU A 541 -2.50 3.50 -22.44
N TRP A 542 -2.63 2.28 -21.93
CA TRP A 542 -2.40 1.06 -22.71
C TRP A 542 -3.46 -0.01 -22.45
N ALA A 543 -4.36 -0.21 -23.41
CA ALA A 543 -5.39 -1.25 -23.36
C ALA A 543 -5.04 -2.42 -24.28
N ILE A 544 -5.01 -3.63 -23.72
CA ILE A 544 -4.69 -4.85 -24.47
C ILE A 544 -5.73 -5.94 -24.21
N GLY A 545 -6.30 -6.50 -25.28
CA GLY A 545 -7.27 -7.60 -25.20
C GLY A 545 -6.61 -8.98 -25.36
N SER A 546 -7.43 -10.05 -25.35
CA SER A 546 -6.96 -11.44 -25.53
C SER A 546 -7.06 -11.93 -26.99
N ASN A 547 -6.66 -11.11 -27.96
CA ASN A 547 -6.89 -11.34 -29.40
C ASN A 547 -8.38 -11.55 -29.73
N ASN A 548 -9.26 -10.96 -28.92
CA ASN A 548 -10.70 -11.17 -29.00
C ASN A 548 -11.45 -9.91 -28.54
N LEU A 549 -12.18 -9.30 -29.47
CA LEU A 549 -12.99 -8.10 -29.25
C LEU A 549 -14.15 -8.30 -28.26
N ASN A 550 -14.50 -9.53 -27.91
CA ASN A 550 -15.53 -9.84 -26.90
C ASN A 550 -14.97 -9.90 -25.47
N ARG A 551 -13.65 -9.91 -25.31
CA ARG A 551 -12.97 -9.86 -24.01
C ARG A 551 -11.85 -8.82 -24.04
N PRO A 552 -12.19 -7.55 -24.37
CA PRO A 552 -11.22 -6.47 -24.44
C PRO A 552 -10.63 -6.18 -23.06
N GLY A 553 -9.40 -5.68 -23.00
CA GLY A 553 -9.00 -4.79 -21.91
C GLY A 553 -9.65 -3.43 -22.16
N ILE A 554 -10.41 -2.92 -21.20
CA ILE A 554 -11.18 -1.67 -21.34
C ILE A 554 -10.57 -0.60 -20.44
N ILE A 555 -10.38 0.60 -20.99
CA ILE A 555 -10.15 1.83 -20.22
C ILE A 555 -11.27 2.81 -20.54
N ASN A 556 -12.04 3.20 -19.53
CA ASN A 556 -13.04 4.26 -19.62
C ASN A 556 -12.49 5.50 -18.94
N GLY A 557 -12.21 6.54 -19.73
CA GLY A 557 -11.63 7.79 -19.28
C GLY A 557 -12.59 8.96 -19.34
N GLU A 558 -12.67 9.74 -18.27
CA GLU A 558 -13.46 10.97 -18.19
C GLU A 558 -12.60 12.14 -17.71
N ASN A 559 -12.64 13.28 -18.42
CA ASN A 559 -11.94 14.51 -18.03
C ASN A 559 -10.43 14.33 -17.75
N LEU A 560 -9.65 13.84 -18.72
CA LEU A 560 -8.26 13.43 -18.52
C LEU A 560 -7.24 14.45 -19.03
N THR A 561 -6.11 14.56 -18.34
CA THR A 561 -4.88 15.16 -18.88
C THR A 561 -3.82 14.09 -19.00
N ILE A 562 -3.25 13.90 -20.18
CA ILE A 562 -2.18 12.94 -20.44
C ILE A 562 -1.00 13.73 -21.00
N ASP A 563 0.05 13.88 -20.20
CA ASP A 563 1.28 14.56 -20.57
C ASP A 563 2.42 13.55 -20.72
N VAL A 564 2.89 13.38 -21.95
CA VAL A 564 3.99 12.49 -22.34
C VAL A 564 5.12 13.30 -22.99
N THR A 565 5.13 14.62 -22.81
CA THR A 565 6.10 15.52 -23.46
C THR A 565 7.53 15.23 -23.05
N ALA A 566 7.76 14.85 -21.79
CA ALA A 566 9.09 14.52 -21.27
C ALA A 566 9.74 13.28 -21.94
N SER A 567 8.99 12.55 -22.77
CA SER A 567 9.46 11.34 -23.46
C SER A 567 9.88 11.55 -24.91
N GLY A 568 9.74 12.77 -25.45
CA GLY A 568 10.08 13.08 -26.84
C GLY A 568 9.35 12.18 -27.84
N GLU A 569 10.03 11.83 -28.93
CA GLU A 569 9.50 11.01 -30.04
C GLU A 569 9.05 9.61 -29.62
N ASN A 570 9.52 9.12 -28.46
CA ASN A 570 9.20 7.79 -27.95
C ASN A 570 7.94 7.77 -27.07
N GLY A 571 7.30 8.92 -26.81
CA GLY A 571 6.11 8.99 -25.97
C GLY A 571 4.82 8.64 -26.73
N TYR A 572 3.96 7.80 -26.12
CA TYR A 572 2.62 7.54 -26.64
C TYR A 572 1.53 7.93 -25.64
N GLY A 573 0.54 8.69 -26.10
CA GLY A 573 -0.61 9.10 -25.27
C GLY A 573 -1.54 7.95 -24.94
N ALA A 574 -2.14 7.34 -25.97
CA ALA A 574 -3.05 6.20 -25.83
C ALA A 574 -2.75 5.10 -26.87
N VAL A 575 -2.63 3.85 -26.42
CA VAL A 575 -2.31 2.70 -27.27
C VAL A 575 -3.32 1.58 -27.06
N VAL A 576 -3.84 1.01 -28.16
CA VAL A 576 -4.75 -0.16 -28.12
C VAL A 576 -4.26 -1.31 -28.99
N GLN A 577 -4.32 -2.53 -28.47
CA GLN A 577 -3.78 -3.74 -29.12
C GLN A 577 -4.62 -4.98 -28.82
N GLN A 578 -4.59 -6.00 -29.68
CA GLN A 578 -5.11 -7.37 -29.42
C GLN A 578 -6.58 -7.42 -28.96
N GLY A 579 -7.40 -6.50 -29.44
CA GLY A 579 -8.79 -6.27 -29.11
C GLY A 579 -9.02 -5.32 -27.93
N GLY A 580 -8.03 -4.52 -27.50
CA GLY A 580 -8.19 -3.52 -26.44
C GLY A 580 -9.10 -2.36 -26.84
N ALA A 581 -9.73 -1.72 -25.86
CA ALA A 581 -10.65 -0.60 -26.08
C ALA A 581 -10.39 0.55 -25.11
N ILE A 582 -10.35 1.78 -25.64
CA ILE A 582 -10.26 3.02 -24.86
C ILE A 582 -11.43 3.92 -25.25
N SER A 583 -12.20 4.39 -24.26
CA SER A 583 -13.22 5.42 -24.43
C SER A 583 -12.82 6.66 -23.65
N LEU A 584 -12.83 7.82 -24.31
CA LEU A 584 -12.50 9.12 -23.73
C LEU A 584 -13.74 10.01 -23.80
N ILE A 585 -14.26 10.46 -22.66
CA ILE A 585 -15.43 11.32 -22.58
C ILE A 585 -15.13 12.61 -21.80
N GLY A 586 -15.81 13.70 -22.17
CA GLY A 586 -15.56 15.00 -21.57
C GLY A 586 -14.23 15.61 -22.01
N ASP A 587 -13.68 16.48 -21.17
CA ASP A 587 -12.53 17.30 -21.55
C ASP A 587 -11.24 16.48 -21.53
N THR A 588 -10.63 16.25 -22.70
CA THR A 588 -9.44 15.40 -22.81
C THR A 588 -8.26 16.17 -23.39
N THR A 589 -7.16 16.22 -22.64
CA THR A 589 -5.89 16.78 -23.10
C THR A 589 -4.87 15.67 -23.30
N ILE A 590 -4.24 15.59 -24.47
CA ILE A 590 -3.11 14.69 -24.74
C ILE A 590 -1.96 15.49 -25.33
N LYS A 591 -0.81 15.50 -24.65
CA LYS A 591 0.38 16.25 -25.07
C LYS A 591 1.56 15.31 -25.27
N THR A 592 2.09 15.28 -26.48
CA THR A 592 3.38 14.64 -26.81
C THR A 592 4.35 15.70 -27.34
N GLN A 593 5.64 15.34 -27.42
CA GLN A 593 6.66 16.14 -28.10
C GLN A 593 7.27 15.29 -29.20
N ASP A 594 6.74 15.40 -30.43
CA ASP A 594 7.11 14.57 -31.59
C ASP A 594 6.71 13.07 -31.49
N GLY A 595 6.04 12.67 -30.41
CA GLY A 595 5.49 11.33 -30.21
C GLY A 595 4.05 11.18 -30.74
N VAL A 596 3.45 10.00 -30.51
CA VAL A 596 2.11 9.67 -31.04
C VAL A 596 1.05 9.84 -29.97
N ALA A 597 0.07 10.72 -30.18
CA ALA A 597 -1.01 10.95 -29.22
C ALA A 597 -1.94 9.73 -29.09
N ILE A 598 -2.35 9.12 -30.21
CA ILE A 598 -3.24 7.94 -30.22
C ILE A 598 -2.74 6.95 -31.27
N PHE A 599 -2.56 5.68 -30.87
CA PHE A 599 -1.96 4.67 -31.71
C PHE A 599 -2.71 3.32 -31.70
N VAL A 600 -3.07 2.85 -32.90
CA VAL A 600 -3.41 1.45 -33.18
C VAL A 600 -2.30 0.83 -34.01
N PRO A 601 -1.30 0.16 -33.41
CA PRO A 601 -0.18 -0.43 -34.14
C PRO A 601 -0.57 -1.67 -34.94
N VAL A 602 0.24 -1.98 -35.95
CA VAL A 602 0.27 -3.32 -36.55
C VAL A 602 0.85 -4.28 -35.52
N VAL A 603 0.09 -5.32 -35.16
CA VAL A 603 0.54 -6.37 -34.24
C VAL A 603 0.50 -7.70 -34.96
N THR A 604 1.56 -8.49 -34.88
CA THR A 604 1.60 -9.84 -35.47
C THR A 604 1.94 -10.89 -34.43
N ASP A 605 1.44 -12.11 -34.62
CA ASP A 605 1.86 -13.27 -33.84
C ASP A 605 3.28 -13.74 -34.23
N SER A 606 3.79 -14.77 -33.56
CA SER A 606 5.11 -15.34 -33.84
C SER A 606 5.23 -15.98 -35.23
N ALA A 607 4.12 -16.27 -35.90
CA ALA A 607 4.09 -16.79 -37.28
C ALA A 607 3.95 -15.66 -38.32
N GLY A 608 3.86 -14.40 -37.89
CA GLY A 608 3.69 -13.23 -38.76
C GLY A 608 2.24 -12.98 -39.17
N ASN A 609 1.26 -13.66 -38.57
CA ASN A 609 -0.15 -13.38 -38.84
C ASN A 609 -0.56 -12.09 -38.14
N LEU A 610 -1.32 -11.26 -38.83
CA LEU A 610 -1.92 -10.05 -38.26
C LEU A 610 -2.86 -10.43 -37.11
N LEU A 611 -2.70 -9.75 -35.98
CA LEU A 611 -3.59 -9.85 -34.83
C LEU A 611 -4.58 -8.68 -34.85
N PRO A 612 -5.77 -8.83 -34.26
CA PRO A 612 -6.68 -7.72 -34.07
C PRO A 612 -5.96 -6.57 -33.34
N GLY A 613 -6.11 -5.32 -33.75
CA GLY A 613 -5.59 -4.16 -33.01
C GLY A 613 -6.58 -3.72 -31.96
N GLY A 614 -7.26 -2.57 -32.08
CA GLY A 614 -8.17 -2.13 -31.03
C GLY A 614 -9.06 -0.95 -31.42
N THR A 615 -9.83 -0.46 -30.46
CA THR A 615 -10.77 0.64 -30.69
C THR A 615 -10.50 1.81 -29.75
N VAL A 616 -10.42 3.02 -30.30
CA VAL A 616 -10.40 4.26 -29.53
C VAL A 616 -11.61 5.10 -29.92
N THR A 617 -12.45 5.46 -28.95
CA THR A 617 -13.55 6.40 -29.13
C THR A 617 -13.34 7.63 -28.25
N GLY A 618 -13.64 8.81 -28.77
CA GLY A 618 -13.55 10.06 -28.02
C GLY A 618 -14.75 10.96 -28.25
N SER A 619 -15.26 11.62 -27.22
CA SER A 619 -16.22 12.72 -27.34
C SER A 619 -16.05 13.79 -26.27
N GLY A 620 -16.13 15.06 -26.65
CA GLY A 620 -15.95 16.21 -25.73
C GLY A 620 -14.96 17.24 -26.26
N VAL A 621 -14.56 18.20 -25.43
CA VAL A 621 -13.53 19.17 -25.81
C VAL A 621 -12.17 18.48 -25.74
N MET A 622 -11.43 18.47 -26.84
CA MET A 622 -10.16 17.78 -26.94
C MET A 622 -9.03 18.75 -27.25
N ASP A 623 -7.95 18.70 -26.48
CA ASP A 623 -6.71 19.42 -26.74
C ASP A 623 -5.57 18.42 -26.99
N ILE A 624 -5.36 18.06 -28.25
CA ILE A 624 -4.41 17.02 -28.68
C ILE A 624 -3.22 17.67 -29.40
N THR A 625 -2.01 17.36 -28.93
CA THR A 625 -0.75 17.66 -29.63
C THR A 625 0.03 16.36 -29.77
N GLY A 626 0.30 15.95 -31.01
CA GLY A 626 0.89 14.66 -31.38
C GLY A 626 0.08 13.90 -32.42
N ASN A 627 0.71 12.95 -33.10
CA ASN A 627 0.08 12.27 -34.25
C ASN A 627 -1.03 11.30 -33.83
N ILE A 628 -2.02 11.08 -34.71
CA ILE A 628 -3.09 10.08 -34.54
C ILE A 628 -2.95 9.02 -35.64
N ILE A 629 -2.59 7.81 -35.24
CA ILE A 629 -2.15 6.77 -36.18
C ILE A 629 -2.99 5.50 -35.99
N SER A 630 -3.70 5.11 -37.06
CA SER A 630 -4.38 3.82 -37.19
C SER A 630 -3.60 2.99 -38.23
N ALA A 631 -2.64 2.19 -37.77
CA ALA A 631 -1.74 1.43 -38.65
C ALA A 631 -2.12 -0.06 -38.77
N GLY A 632 -2.61 -0.66 -37.67
CA GLY A 632 -3.07 -2.05 -37.63
C GLY A 632 -4.58 -2.19 -37.83
N GLU A 633 -5.09 -3.41 -37.62
CA GLU A 633 -6.54 -3.67 -37.61
C GLU A 633 -7.20 -2.90 -36.46
N GLY A 634 -8.25 -2.13 -36.71
CA GLY A 634 -8.93 -1.40 -35.65
C GLY A 634 -9.48 -0.06 -36.08
N SER A 635 -9.91 0.72 -35.09
CA SER A 635 -10.57 1.99 -35.34
C SER A 635 -10.20 3.07 -34.34
N ILE A 636 -10.08 4.29 -34.86
CA ILE A 636 -10.07 5.52 -34.07
C ILE A 636 -11.26 6.36 -34.54
N SER A 637 -12.11 6.80 -33.60
CA SER A 637 -13.25 7.68 -33.89
C SER A 637 -13.36 8.79 -32.86
N LEU A 638 -13.13 10.03 -33.26
CA LEU A 638 -13.17 11.19 -32.36
C LEU A 638 -14.25 12.18 -32.78
N ASP A 639 -15.11 12.54 -31.83
CA ASP A 639 -16.12 13.60 -31.93
C ASP A 639 -15.64 14.81 -31.10
N MET A 640 -14.96 15.73 -31.77
CA MET A 640 -14.31 16.89 -31.16
C MET A 640 -15.32 18.03 -31.04
N ALA A 641 -15.72 18.34 -29.81
CA ALA A 641 -16.69 19.38 -29.50
C ALA A 641 -16.13 20.79 -29.71
N SER A 642 -17.01 21.81 -29.68
CA SER A 642 -16.63 23.20 -29.92
C SER A 642 -15.52 23.67 -28.99
N GLY A 643 -14.49 24.33 -29.56
CA GLY A 643 -13.31 24.79 -28.84
C GLY A 643 -12.17 23.77 -28.75
N SER A 644 -12.30 22.60 -29.40
CA SER A 644 -11.23 21.61 -29.48
C SER A 644 -10.03 22.10 -30.32
N ARG A 645 -8.84 21.57 -30.03
CA ARG A 645 -7.61 21.81 -30.78
C ARG A 645 -6.91 20.49 -31.05
N PHE A 646 -6.49 20.29 -32.29
CA PHE A 646 -5.63 19.18 -32.71
C PHE A 646 -4.42 19.74 -33.46
N VAL A 647 -3.21 19.39 -33.04
CA VAL A 647 -1.97 19.71 -33.76
C VAL A 647 -1.21 18.42 -34.00
N GLY A 648 -1.08 18.02 -35.26
CA GLY A 648 -0.40 16.78 -35.65
C GLY A 648 -0.87 16.23 -36.98
N GLU A 649 -0.28 15.09 -37.33
CA GLU A 649 -0.61 14.30 -38.52
C GLU A 649 -1.62 13.21 -38.20
N THR A 650 -2.37 12.77 -39.23
CA THR A 650 -3.14 11.53 -39.16
C THR A 650 -2.57 10.49 -40.11
N PHE A 651 -2.68 9.21 -39.76
CA PHE A 651 -2.38 8.12 -40.68
C PHE A 651 -3.43 7.01 -40.54
N VAL A 652 -3.96 6.54 -41.67
CA VAL A 652 -4.75 5.32 -41.75
C VAL A 652 -4.12 4.35 -42.76
N ASN A 653 -4.03 3.08 -42.39
CA ASN A 653 -3.57 2.04 -43.30
C ASN A 653 -4.67 1.66 -44.31
N THR A 654 -4.36 1.73 -45.60
CA THR A 654 -5.29 1.43 -46.69
C THR A 654 -4.96 0.12 -47.42
N GLU A 655 -4.02 -0.68 -46.90
CA GLU A 655 -3.72 -1.99 -47.47
C GLU A 655 -4.97 -2.88 -47.40
N PRO A 656 -5.39 -3.55 -48.50
CA PRO A 656 -6.64 -4.31 -48.55
C PRO A 656 -6.77 -5.44 -47.51
N THR A 657 -5.66 -5.85 -46.90
CA THR A 657 -5.59 -6.92 -45.90
C THR A 657 -5.60 -6.41 -44.46
N VAL A 658 -5.64 -5.09 -44.24
CA VAL A 658 -5.64 -4.47 -42.91
C VAL A 658 -6.94 -3.67 -42.76
N ASP A 659 -7.84 -4.13 -41.90
CA ASP A 659 -9.09 -3.41 -41.62
C ASP A 659 -8.84 -2.27 -40.62
N SER A 660 -8.37 -1.13 -41.13
CA SER A 660 -8.04 0.06 -40.36
C SER A 660 -9.00 1.21 -40.67
N SER A 661 -9.43 1.94 -39.64
CA SER A 661 -10.21 3.16 -39.82
C SER A 661 -9.78 4.29 -38.88
N LEU A 662 -9.91 5.52 -39.37
CA LEU A 662 -9.72 6.75 -38.63
C LEU A 662 -10.80 7.74 -39.06
N ASN A 663 -11.73 8.08 -38.15
CA ASN A 663 -12.83 8.99 -38.43
C ASN A 663 -12.77 10.20 -37.47
N LEU A 664 -12.85 11.41 -38.03
CA LEU A 664 -12.88 12.65 -37.25
C LEU A 664 -14.16 13.42 -37.52
N SER A 665 -14.81 13.91 -36.47
CA SER A 665 -15.85 14.93 -36.54
C SER A 665 -15.39 16.17 -35.77
N LEU A 666 -15.27 17.29 -36.47
CA LEU A 666 -14.82 18.56 -35.92
C LEU A 666 -16.02 19.50 -35.81
N ALA A 667 -16.40 19.91 -34.60
CA ALA A 667 -17.46 20.88 -34.40
C ALA A 667 -17.00 22.31 -34.76
N GLU A 668 -17.93 23.27 -34.72
CA GLU A 668 -17.60 24.70 -34.85
C GLU A 668 -16.50 25.12 -33.86
N GLN A 669 -15.68 26.11 -34.23
CA GLN A 669 -14.56 26.60 -33.40
C GLN A 669 -13.50 25.54 -33.03
N THR A 670 -13.56 24.35 -33.63
CA THR A 670 -12.45 23.38 -33.56
C THR A 670 -11.35 23.80 -34.53
N GLN A 671 -10.09 23.64 -34.16
CA GLN A 671 -8.96 23.84 -35.07
C GLN A 671 -8.10 22.58 -35.16
N TRP A 672 -7.95 22.05 -36.37
CA TRP A 672 -6.92 21.06 -36.70
C TRP A 672 -5.78 21.72 -37.47
N THR A 673 -4.60 21.79 -36.85
CA THR A 673 -3.35 22.19 -37.51
C THR A 673 -2.62 20.95 -38.04
N ILE A 674 -2.53 20.83 -39.35
CA ILE A 674 -1.84 19.75 -40.06
C ILE A 674 -0.35 20.09 -40.16
N THR A 675 0.49 19.26 -39.55
CA THR A 675 1.95 19.47 -39.48
C THR A 675 2.74 18.68 -40.53
N GLY A 676 2.12 17.68 -41.16
CA GLY A 676 2.69 16.86 -42.23
C GLY A 676 1.61 16.21 -43.08
N ASP A 677 1.99 15.36 -44.04
CA ASP A 677 1.03 14.59 -44.85
C ASP A 677 0.10 13.79 -43.92
N SER A 678 -1.19 13.84 -44.20
CA SER A 678 -2.21 13.26 -43.34
C SER A 678 -3.17 12.40 -44.14
N SER A 679 -3.55 11.23 -43.61
CA SER A 679 -4.57 10.37 -44.18
C SER A 679 -5.59 9.92 -43.14
N LEU A 680 -6.86 9.83 -43.56
CA LEU A 680 -7.95 9.30 -42.73
C LEU A 680 -9.06 8.67 -43.57
N THR A 681 -10.06 8.06 -42.91
CA THR A 681 -11.17 7.35 -43.57
C THR A 681 -12.34 8.27 -43.87
N GLN A 682 -12.87 8.98 -42.87
CA GLN A 682 -14.00 9.90 -43.03
C GLN A 682 -13.79 11.17 -42.22
N LEU A 683 -14.24 12.29 -42.77
CA LEU A 683 -14.11 13.60 -42.15
C LEU A 683 -15.43 14.37 -42.21
N ASN A 684 -15.98 14.69 -41.04
CA ASN A 684 -17.01 15.71 -40.90
C ASN A 684 -16.35 16.97 -40.33
N ASN A 685 -16.37 18.08 -41.04
CA ASN A 685 -15.74 19.31 -40.62
C ASN A 685 -16.77 20.43 -40.51
N ALA A 686 -16.91 21.02 -39.33
CA ALA A 686 -17.57 22.30 -39.09
C ALA A 686 -16.61 23.36 -38.52
N GLY A 687 -15.33 23.02 -38.38
CA GLY A 687 -14.28 23.88 -37.83
C GLY A 687 -13.26 24.36 -38.88
N ASP A 688 -12.06 24.68 -38.39
CA ASP A 688 -10.93 25.16 -39.15
C ASP A 688 -9.89 24.05 -39.36
N ILE A 689 -9.56 23.74 -40.62
CA ILE A 689 -8.40 22.91 -40.96
C ILE A 689 -7.31 23.84 -41.49
N VAL A 690 -6.18 23.89 -40.79
CA VAL A 690 -5.07 24.79 -41.04
C VAL A 690 -3.84 23.98 -41.41
N PHE A 691 -3.30 24.16 -42.60
CA PHE A 691 -2.00 23.59 -42.94
C PHE A 691 -0.90 24.47 -42.37
N ASP A 692 -0.05 23.91 -41.50
CA ASP A 692 1.06 24.67 -40.92
C ASP A 692 1.97 25.22 -42.02
N THR A 693 2.58 26.38 -41.79
CA THR A 693 3.36 27.05 -42.83
C THR A 693 4.61 26.21 -43.15
N PRO A 694 4.87 25.86 -44.42
CA PRO A 694 6.06 25.10 -44.78
C PRO A 694 7.34 25.83 -44.37
N SER A 695 8.36 25.08 -43.95
CA SER A 695 9.71 25.63 -43.78
C SER A 695 10.24 26.13 -45.14
N HIS A 696 11.30 26.94 -45.13
CA HIS A 696 11.83 27.72 -46.28
C HIS A 696 12.14 26.91 -47.57
N ASP A 697 12.00 25.58 -47.56
CA ASP A 697 12.27 24.64 -48.65
C ASP A 697 11.01 24.12 -49.37
N GLY A 698 9.80 24.63 -49.08
CA GLY A 698 8.61 24.38 -49.92
C GLY A 698 7.99 22.98 -49.79
N GLN A 699 8.04 22.36 -48.61
CA GLN A 699 7.30 21.11 -48.37
C GLN A 699 5.82 21.39 -48.06
N PHE A 700 5.04 21.50 -49.14
CA PHE A 700 3.59 21.47 -49.06
C PHE A 700 3.09 20.08 -48.67
N LYS A 701 1.94 20.03 -48.03
CA LYS A 701 1.37 18.80 -47.43
C LYS A 701 0.10 18.40 -48.13
N THR A 702 -0.24 17.12 -48.02
CA THR A 702 -1.45 16.54 -48.57
C THR A 702 -2.34 15.98 -47.46
N LEU A 703 -3.63 16.33 -47.48
CA LEU A 703 -4.66 15.65 -46.70
C LEU A 703 -5.42 14.67 -47.60
N THR A 704 -5.35 13.38 -47.31
CA THR A 704 -6.04 12.31 -48.05
C THR A 704 -7.19 11.73 -47.24
N ILE A 705 -8.41 11.87 -47.74
CA ILE A 705 -9.63 11.33 -47.16
C ILE A 705 -10.05 10.13 -48.01
N ASN A 706 -9.84 8.92 -47.50
CA ASN A 706 -10.06 7.66 -48.21
C ASN A 706 -11.54 7.25 -48.29
N GLY A 707 -12.45 8.17 -47.97
CA GLY A 707 -13.89 8.01 -47.94
C GLY A 707 -14.56 9.36 -48.16
N ASN A 708 -15.64 9.61 -47.43
CA ASN A 708 -16.45 10.81 -47.65
C ASN A 708 -15.96 12.02 -46.85
N TYR A 709 -16.12 13.20 -47.44
CA TYR A 709 -15.91 14.50 -46.81
C TYR A 709 -17.24 15.26 -46.71
N HIS A 710 -17.59 15.68 -45.50
CA HIS A 710 -18.72 16.56 -45.26
C HIS A 710 -18.25 17.87 -44.63
N GLY A 711 -18.46 18.98 -45.32
CA GLY A 711 -18.24 20.32 -44.77
C GLY A 711 -19.55 20.93 -44.26
N ASP A 712 -19.58 21.49 -43.06
CA ASP A 712 -20.72 22.24 -42.52
C ASP A 712 -20.26 23.64 -42.11
N ASN A 713 -20.39 24.60 -43.03
CA ASN A 713 -19.90 25.97 -42.86
C ASN A 713 -18.43 26.07 -42.39
N SER A 714 -17.61 25.13 -42.87
CA SER A 714 -16.24 24.94 -42.38
C SER A 714 -15.21 25.78 -43.11
N ASN A 715 -13.99 25.89 -42.57
CA ASN A 715 -12.89 26.60 -43.22
C ASN A 715 -11.68 25.69 -43.47
N LEU A 716 -11.02 25.92 -44.59
CA LEU A 716 -9.79 25.26 -45.01
C LEU A 716 -8.73 26.32 -45.35
N TYR A 717 -7.56 26.25 -44.75
CA TYR A 717 -6.46 27.18 -44.98
C TYR A 717 -5.28 26.44 -45.61
N LEU A 718 -4.99 26.73 -46.87
CA LEU A 718 -3.92 26.12 -47.65
C LEU A 718 -2.79 27.11 -47.88
N ASN A 719 -1.57 26.59 -47.93
CA ASN A 719 -0.41 27.32 -48.44
C ASN A 719 -0.19 26.95 -49.91
N THR A 720 0.12 27.94 -50.75
CA THR A 720 0.42 27.73 -52.17
C THR A 720 1.59 28.62 -52.58
N GLN A 721 2.55 28.07 -53.32
CA GLN A 721 3.53 28.89 -54.04
C GLN A 721 2.89 29.36 -55.34
N LEU A 722 2.21 30.50 -55.34
CA LEU A 722 1.44 30.97 -56.50
C LEU A 722 2.30 31.16 -57.75
N GLY A 723 2.01 30.40 -58.80
CA GLY A 723 2.72 30.37 -60.08
C GLY A 723 1.86 29.79 -61.21
N ASP A 724 2.44 28.91 -62.05
CA ASP A 724 1.73 28.24 -63.14
C ASP A 724 1.03 26.95 -62.68
N ASP A 725 0.50 26.15 -63.60
CA ASP A 725 -0.25 24.91 -63.31
C ASP A 725 0.54 23.87 -62.49
N ASN A 726 1.88 23.93 -62.48
CA ASN A 726 2.74 23.00 -61.73
C ASN A 726 3.17 23.55 -60.36
N SER A 727 2.54 24.64 -59.91
CA SER A 727 2.86 25.27 -58.63
C SER A 727 2.71 24.29 -57.47
N PRO A 728 3.73 24.17 -56.61
CA PRO A 728 3.59 23.46 -55.35
C PRO A 728 2.50 24.10 -54.48
N THR A 729 1.62 23.26 -53.92
CA THR A 729 0.51 23.68 -53.08
C THR A 729 0.19 22.61 -52.08
N ASP A 730 -0.34 23.02 -50.93
CA ASP A 730 -1.07 22.11 -50.07
C ASP A 730 -2.29 21.60 -50.85
N LYS A 731 -2.62 20.31 -50.68
CA LYS A 731 -3.65 19.63 -51.46
C LYS A 731 -4.58 18.81 -50.57
N VAL A 732 -5.87 18.78 -50.91
CA VAL A 732 -6.84 17.85 -50.31
C VAL A 732 -7.27 16.83 -51.38
N ILE A 733 -7.16 15.55 -51.07
CA ILE A 733 -7.57 14.44 -51.94
C ILE A 733 -8.71 13.71 -51.25
N ILE A 734 -9.85 13.56 -51.92
CA ILE A 734 -11.05 12.90 -51.40
C ILE A 734 -11.40 11.76 -52.35
N THR A 735 -11.25 10.51 -51.93
CA THR A 735 -11.50 9.37 -52.82
C THR A 735 -12.99 8.99 -52.88
N GLY A 736 -13.79 9.44 -51.92
CA GLY A 736 -15.25 9.26 -51.87
C GLY A 736 -16.03 10.49 -52.31
N ASP A 737 -17.24 10.62 -51.78
CA ASP A 737 -18.16 11.71 -52.13
C ASP A 737 -17.93 12.95 -51.24
N THR A 738 -18.18 14.14 -51.79
CA THR A 738 -18.20 15.40 -51.04
C THR A 738 -19.64 15.89 -50.84
N SER A 739 -19.89 16.56 -49.71
CA SER A 739 -21.18 17.20 -49.44
C SER A 739 -21.06 18.42 -48.53
N GLY A 740 -22.09 19.28 -48.54
CA GLY A 740 -22.15 20.46 -47.66
C GLY A 740 -21.33 21.65 -48.20
N SER A 741 -20.76 22.47 -47.32
CA SER A 741 -20.09 23.73 -47.69
C SER A 741 -18.79 24.00 -46.93
N THR A 742 -17.75 24.43 -47.65
CA THR A 742 -16.43 24.80 -47.09
C THR A 742 -15.90 26.10 -47.72
N THR A 743 -15.32 26.96 -46.91
CA THR A 743 -14.62 28.17 -47.34
C THR A 743 -13.12 27.91 -47.39
N LEU A 744 -12.51 28.10 -48.56
CA LEU A 744 -11.09 27.95 -48.81
C LEU A 744 -10.37 29.30 -48.71
N TYR A 745 -9.36 29.36 -47.86
CA TYR A 745 -8.40 30.46 -47.76
C TYR A 745 -7.04 30.02 -48.28
N VAL A 746 -6.40 30.86 -49.10
CA VAL A 746 -5.10 30.55 -49.69
C VAL A 746 -4.07 31.56 -49.21
N ASN A 747 -2.96 31.04 -48.68
CA ASN A 747 -1.80 31.80 -48.26
C ASN A 747 -0.67 31.65 -49.30
N ASN A 748 -0.20 32.76 -49.86
CA ASN A 748 0.90 32.73 -50.83
C ASN A 748 2.25 32.58 -50.11
N ILE A 749 2.94 31.46 -50.33
CA ILE A 749 4.28 31.21 -49.81
C ILE A 749 5.32 31.40 -50.92
N GLY A 750 5.84 32.62 -51.03
CA GLY A 750 6.97 32.91 -51.92
C GLY A 750 6.67 32.78 -53.42
N GLY A 751 5.40 32.74 -53.84
CA GLY A 751 5.00 32.72 -55.23
C GLY A 751 5.02 34.11 -55.87
N GLU A 752 5.63 34.22 -57.05
CA GLU A 752 5.71 35.47 -57.84
C GLU A 752 4.49 35.69 -58.77
N GLY A 753 3.69 34.64 -58.97
CA GLY A 753 2.57 34.64 -59.89
C GLY A 753 2.94 34.32 -61.33
N ALA A 754 2.09 33.56 -62.01
CA ALA A 754 2.14 33.31 -63.44
C ALA A 754 0.73 33.04 -63.99
N LEU A 755 0.58 33.09 -65.31
CA LEU A 755 -0.67 32.73 -65.96
C LEU A 755 -0.84 31.20 -65.95
N THR A 756 -1.96 30.72 -65.40
CA THR A 756 -2.36 29.32 -65.42
C THR A 756 -3.09 28.97 -66.72
N THR A 757 -2.97 27.73 -67.19
CA THR A 757 -3.79 27.22 -68.31
C THR A 757 -4.93 26.35 -67.79
N LYS A 758 -4.61 25.32 -66.98
CA LYS A 758 -5.60 24.46 -66.29
C LYS A 758 -5.95 25.04 -64.91
N GLY A 759 -4.98 25.65 -64.22
CA GLY A 759 -5.06 26.06 -62.82
C GLY A 759 -4.23 25.15 -61.91
N ILE A 760 -3.89 25.68 -60.73
CA ILE A 760 -3.21 24.95 -59.65
C ILE A 760 -4.26 24.11 -58.92
N GLU A 761 -4.13 22.79 -58.96
CA GLU A 761 -5.09 21.85 -58.36
C GLU A 761 -4.96 21.81 -56.84
N VAL A 762 -6.01 22.19 -56.12
CA VAL A 762 -6.00 22.28 -54.66
C VAL A 762 -6.91 21.27 -53.98
N ILE A 763 -7.96 20.80 -54.68
CA ILE A 763 -8.86 19.74 -54.20
C ILE A 763 -9.13 18.77 -55.35
N ASP A 764 -8.96 17.47 -55.08
CA ASP A 764 -9.14 16.35 -56.01
C ASP A 764 -10.25 15.44 -55.47
N VAL A 765 -11.29 15.20 -56.25
CA VAL A 765 -12.48 14.44 -55.84
C VAL A 765 -12.70 13.23 -56.74
N GLY A 766 -12.48 12.04 -56.19
CA GLY A 766 -12.66 10.76 -56.89
C GLY A 766 -14.11 10.28 -56.99
N GLY A 767 -15.00 10.74 -56.10
CA GLY A 767 -16.43 10.38 -56.06
C GLY A 767 -17.36 11.45 -56.65
N GLN A 768 -18.60 11.53 -56.15
CA GLN A 768 -19.51 12.63 -56.50
C GLN A 768 -19.08 13.91 -55.78
N SER A 769 -18.87 14.99 -56.55
CA SER A 769 -18.51 16.31 -56.01
C SER A 769 -19.77 17.16 -55.75
N ASP A 770 -20.62 16.73 -54.81
CA ASP A 770 -21.84 17.48 -54.45
C ASP A 770 -21.59 18.56 -53.37
N GLY A 771 -20.39 18.63 -52.81
CA GLY A 771 -19.96 19.66 -51.86
C GLY A 771 -19.58 20.98 -52.55
N VAL A 772 -19.85 22.10 -51.88
CA VAL A 772 -19.57 23.45 -52.40
C VAL A 772 -18.35 24.05 -51.72
N PHE A 773 -17.32 24.38 -52.50
CA PHE A 773 -16.15 25.12 -52.04
C PHE A 773 -16.20 26.59 -52.50
N THR A 774 -15.98 27.53 -51.58
CA THR A 774 -16.00 28.97 -51.87
C THR A 774 -14.69 29.62 -51.46
N GLN A 775 -14.20 30.60 -52.21
CA GLN A 775 -12.97 31.30 -51.87
C GLN A 775 -13.22 32.39 -50.82
N GLY A 776 -12.49 32.35 -49.71
CA GLY A 776 -12.66 33.24 -48.56
C GLY A 776 -11.83 34.52 -48.58
N ASN A 777 -10.71 34.55 -49.30
CA ASN A 777 -9.84 35.73 -49.40
C ASN A 777 -9.49 36.09 -50.86
N GLN A 778 -9.14 37.35 -51.09
CA GLN A 778 -8.50 37.76 -52.34
C GLN A 778 -7.07 37.21 -52.39
N VAL A 779 -6.73 36.51 -53.48
CA VAL A 779 -5.44 35.86 -53.68
C VAL A 779 -4.78 36.49 -54.90
N GLN A 780 -3.90 37.47 -54.68
CA GLN A 780 -3.23 38.19 -55.76
C GLN A 780 -1.72 38.23 -55.49
N THR A 781 -0.93 37.93 -56.52
CA THR A 781 0.53 38.12 -56.50
C THR A 781 1.00 38.64 -57.86
N GLY A 782 1.90 39.63 -57.85
CA GLY A 782 2.30 40.34 -59.06
C GLY A 782 1.11 40.89 -59.85
N LEU A 783 1.07 40.57 -61.15
CA LEU A 783 0.01 40.98 -62.08
C LEU A 783 -1.18 40.00 -62.12
N TYR A 784 -1.20 38.99 -61.25
CA TYR A 784 -2.12 37.85 -61.36
C TYR A 784 -3.03 37.75 -60.13
N GLU A 785 -4.34 37.73 -60.36
CA GLU A 785 -5.34 37.36 -59.34
C GLU A 785 -5.76 35.90 -59.58
N TYR A 786 -5.68 35.09 -58.52
CA TYR A 786 -6.07 33.69 -58.52
C TYR A 786 -7.48 33.55 -57.95
N ARG A 787 -8.34 32.86 -58.70
CA ARG A 787 -9.71 32.55 -58.29
C ARG A 787 -9.97 31.05 -58.32
N LEU A 788 -10.76 30.56 -57.38
CA LEU A 788 -11.15 29.15 -57.28
C LEU A 788 -12.24 28.81 -58.30
N TYR A 789 -12.04 27.74 -59.07
CA TYR A 789 -13.00 27.21 -60.03
C TYR A 789 -13.10 25.70 -59.92
N GLU A 790 -14.32 25.18 -60.05
CA GLU A 790 -14.58 23.75 -60.22
C GLU A 790 -14.47 23.37 -61.70
N ASP A 791 -13.79 22.27 -62.01
CA ASP A 791 -13.71 21.70 -63.35
C ASP A 791 -13.62 20.17 -63.27
N GLY A 792 -14.61 19.47 -63.84
CA GLY A 792 -14.64 18.01 -63.84
C GLY A 792 -14.86 17.35 -62.47
N GLY A 793 -15.24 18.11 -61.44
CA GLY A 793 -15.40 17.66 -60.05
C GLY A 793 -14.22 18.04 -59.13
N ASP A 794 -13.09 18.42 -59.71
CA ASP A 794 -11.92 18.91 -58.98
C ASP A 794 -11.91 20.45 -58.90
N TRP A 795 -11.11 21.00 -57.99
CA TRP A 795 -11.04 22.45 -57.74
C TRP A 795 -9.64 23.01 -57.97
N TYR A 796 -9.58 24.10 -58.75
CA TYR A 796 -8.35 24.70 -59.23
C TYR A 796 -8.30 26.21 -58.92
N LEU A 797 -7.14 26.71 -58.52
CA LEU A 797 -6.82 28.14 -58.53
C LEU A 797 -6.37 28.55 -59.93
N ARG A 798 -7.18 29.36 -60.63
CA ARG A 798 -6.86 29.88 -61.96
C ARG A 798 -6.52 31.35 -61.87
N SER A 799 -5.39 31.75 -62.45
CA SER A 799 -5.00 33.13 -62.52
C SER A 799 -5.62 33.88 -63.69
N GLN A 800 -5.92 35.15 -63.46
CA GLN A 800 -6.27 36.13 -64.47
C GLN A 800 -5.30 37.31 -64.34
N ALA A 801 -4.83 37.84 -65.47
CA ALA A 801 -4.02 39.05 -65.46
C ALA A 801 -4.91 40.23 -65.05
N VAL A 802 -4.54 40.92 -63.98
CA VAL A 802 -5.18 42.18 -63.58
C VAL A 802 -4.52 43.29 -64.40
N PRO A 803 -5.25 43.97 -65.30
CA PRO A 803 -4.67 45.06 -66.08
C PRO A 803 -4.19 46.18 -65.13
N PRO A 804 -3.04 46.81 -65.39
CA PRO A 804 -2.58 47.92 -64.56
C PRO A 804 -3.62 49.04 -64.59
N ILE A 805 -3.89 49.63 -63.42
CA ILE A 805 -4.63 50.90 -63.31
C ILE A 805 -3.86 51.97 -64.09
N ASP A 806 -4.51 52.54 -65.11
CA ASP A 806 -3.98 53.66 -65.89
C ASP A 806 -3.86 54.90 -64.97
N PRO A 807 -2.68 55.52 -64.81
CA PRO A 807 -2.51 56.69 -63.94
C PRO A 807 -3.20 57.97 -64.44
N ASP A 808 -3.92 57.96 -65.56
CA ASP A 808 -4.36 59.16 -66.27
C ASP A 808 -5.90 59.29 -66.37
N ASP A 809 -6.60 59.23 -65.23
CA ASP A 809 -7.85 59.98 -65.09
C ASP A 809 -7.48 61.43 -64.71
N GLY A 810 -6.98 62.14 -65.73
CA GLY A 810 -6.62 63.55 -65.66
C GLY A 810 -7.83 64.41 -65.37
N ASP A 811 -8.10 64.65 -64.08
CA ASP A 811 -8.73 65.89 -63.67
C ASP A 811 -7.67 67.00 -63.77
N ASP A 812 -7.89 67.84 -64.79
CA ASP A 812 -7.23 69.09 -65.11
C ASP A 812 -7.05 69.99 -63.87
N VAL A 813 -5.94 69.81 -63.15
CA VAL A 813 -5.41 70.86 -62.28
C VAL A 813 -4.59 71.80 -63.14
N THR A 814 -5.24 72.86 -63.61
CA THR A 814 -4.55 74.04 -64.14
C THR A 814 -3.43 74.43 -63.16
N PRO A 815 -2.16 74.49 -63.59
CA PRO A 815 -1.07 74.94 -62.74
C PRO A 815 -1.34 76.36 -62.25
N VAL A 816 -1.44 76.56 -60.94
CA VAL A 816 -1.33 77.90 -60.35
C VAL A 816 0.14 78.28 -60.40
N ASP A 817 0.42 79.31 -61.19
CA ASP A 817 1.72 79.95 -61.33
C ASP A 817 2.23 80.45 -59.96
N PRO A 818 3.42 80.05 -59.49
CA PRO A 818 4.05 80.64 -58.33
C PRO A 818 4.63 82.01 -58.72
N ASP A 819 3.88 83.06 -58.36
CA ASP A 819 4.21 84.48 -58.51
C ASP A 819 5.71 84.80 -58.28
N ASP A 820 6.32 85.42 -59.28
CA ASP A 820 7.63 86.07 -59.19
C ASP A 820 7.57 87.19 -58.15
N GLY A 821 8.46 87.13 -57.15
CA GLY A 821 8.55 88.12 -56.10
C GLY A 821 8.86 89.54 -56.60
N ASP A 822 8.29 90.55 -55.96
CA ASP A 822 9.02 91.40 -55.02
C ASP A 822 8.20 92.62 -54.53
N ASP A 823 8.57 93.02 -53.31
CA ASP A 823 8.53 94.37 -52.72
C ASP A 823 7.26 94.96 -52.07
N VAL A 824 7.29 94.91 -50.73
CA VAL A 824 6.99 95.93 -49.69
C VAL A 824 6.14 97.16 -50.09
N THR A 825 5.18 97.51 -49.24
CA THR A 825 5.34 98.63 -48.27
C THR A 825 4.10 98.89 -47.39
N TYR A 826 4.41 99.24 -46.13
CA TYR A 826 3.64 99.91 -45.05
C TYR A 826 2.52 99.18 -44.32
#